data_AF-A0A6J6B9H3-F1
#
_entry.id   AF-A0A6J6B9H3-F1
#
_cell.length_a   1.000
_cell.length_b   1.000
_cell.length_c   1.000
_cell.angle_alpha   90.00
_cell.angle_beta   90.00
_cell.angle_gamma   90.00
#
_symmetry.space_group_name_H-M   'P 1'
#
loop_
_entity.id
_entity.type
_entity.pdbx_description
1 polymer ?
#
loop_
_entity_poly.entity_id
_entity_poly.type
_entity_poly.pdbx_seq_one_letter_code
_entity_poly.pdbx_strand_id
1 'polypeptide(L)'
;MSKFTKRILAGISALLIAFVGIVALDEETDPAAALNGNMFDPGLIVSDSVFYDFGTMTVEEIQRFLDSKVPVCKANDGGPTCLRNYKMDTQAKAGEAGRCDPVPAKTNVSAAQIIFDVANACKINPRVLLVVLQKEQGLIQASNPTEYMYRAALGYGCPDSKPEICGKGSTITGLFNQLYRGAGQLQWYGDPRGSFTYLKVGTTVSIKYQADFCDARNASGSCIKWVDKCGSKSFTLKSQATAALYYYTPYTPNAAALKNLYGSGDSCSAYGNRNFWRFFSDWFGSPIGGGFLLKSADSKPYLIVDETKYEIADAAWIDDLKPLGPLGTISQQYLDSFKDGGAFTPLVMAANQQKYVIAGGKKYTLSSCAVALELGLDCTKAITLTNSQLNALPTDGPITRLIAGPNGERYFINDGKIQEILDDASVSAAGLKLPAVTNATLADFSHLPWGTPIVADGSLFQDRTTKQWGIYSGGVFYRIDADLDKDIDFAKWFRPSESTLSSNGLSAVDTGLNLRPFIKDTTGAYWLLTPDGAQTVSRTSPLLADVPLVESKFIGELDIVTGTIASPAFVKNSVNKPTYFVREGVARQVLSGTDRTKLGELAASTSTFVLSPAAFAQLSLGNPVFAPGTVIKAKTSGKLFIINGWSRALEAPDAASIDALGVAQPRTFADATLIGYDTRYKFSGLKFVCGGETYAASGGYGVRIEADAVSHYPGKATKLSTFVCDGMVPESDVLGRFIRVKDTPTYFLVEAGKKRAIASAAAYRALSLNKTKAVMVDATFADRIPNGAPAPVKLTETNTGGGSNDGSTGGNGGSTPVTYTVKSGDTLAGIAAKFKTTVAKLMAANGIKNPNSIQVGQKLTIPSA
;
A
#
# COMPACT_ATOMS: atom_id res chain seq x y z
N MET A 1 -51.59 -11.08 45.14
CA MET A 1 -51.81 -11.00 43.68
C MET A 1 -50.53 -11.43 43.01
N SER A 2 -50.46 -12.17 41.93
CA SER A 2 -51.36 -13.05 41.19
C SER A 2 -50.40 -13.80 40.25
N LYS A 3 -50.73 -15.04 39.90
CA LYS A 3 -50.05 -15.79 38.84
C LYS A 3 -50.21 -15.04 37.49
N PHE A 4 -49.45 -13.96 37.27
CA PHE A 4 -49.57 -13.18 36.02
C PHE A 4 -48.32 -12.38 35.60
N THR A 5 -47.14 -12.62 36.19
CA THR A 5 -45.91 -11.87 35.80
C THR A 5 -44.64 -12.71 35.83
N LYS A 6 -44.70 -13.92 35.25
CA LYS A 6 -43.53 -14.70 34.80
C LYS A 6 -43.66 -15.06 33.31
N ARG A 7 -44.01 -14.04 32.52
CA ARG A 7 -43.84 -13.97 31.07
C ARG A 7 -43.31 -12.56 30.82
N ILE A 8 -42.26 -12.43 30.00
CA ILE A 8 -41.43 -11.24 29.72
C ILE A 8 -40.04 -11.37 30.38
N LEU A 9 -39.02 -11.44 29.51
CA LEU A 9 -37.60 -11.80 29.68
C LEU A 9 -37.25 -13.30 29.77
N ALA A 10 -37.46 -14.01 28.65
CA ALA A 10 -36.50 -14.98 28.11
C ALA A 10 -36.85 -15.33 26.66
N GLY A 11 -35.96 -14.97 25.72
CA GLY A 11 -35.79 -15.66 24.43
C GLY A 11 -36.85 -15.42 23.34
N ILE A 12 -36.80 -14.26 22.69
CA ILE A 12 -37.24 -14.12 21.29
C ILE A 12 -36.22 -14.89 20.44
N SER A 13 -36.43 -16.20 20.26
CA SER A 13 -35.67 -17.08 19.37
C SER A 13 -36.52 -18.32 19.08
N ALA A 14 -37.70 -18.12 18.50
CA ALA A 14 -38.57 -19.20 18.03
C ALA A 14 -39.57 -18.67 16.99
N LEU A 15 -39.06 -18.05 15.92
CA LEU A 15 -39.86 -17.65 14.75
C LEU A 15 -38.92 -17.30 13.57
N LEU A 16 -38.10 -18.28 13.16
CA LEU A 16 -37.33 -18.29 11.90
C LEU A 16 -36.58 -19.63 11.76
N ILE A 17 -37.30 -20.75 11.80
CA ILE A 17 -36.76 -22.07 11.38
C ILE A 17 -37.85 -22.75 10.55
N ALA A 18 -38.09 -22.18 9.38
CA ALA A 18 -38.88 -22.78 8.31
C ALA A 18 -38.37 -22.20 6.97
N PHE A 19 -37.05 -22.13 6.77
CA PHE A 19 -36.38 -21.84 5.50
C PHE A 19 -34.85 -21.95 5.68
N VAL A 20 -34.34 -23.14 6.03
CA VAL A 20 -32.91 -23.47 5.87
C VAL A 20 -32.85 -24.91 5.38
N GLY A 21 -32.62 -25.07 4.09
CA GLY A 21 -32.65 -26.37 3.42
C GLY A 21 -32.87 -26.30 1.91
N ILE A 22 -32.62 -25.15 1.28
CA ILE A 22 -32.35 -25.06 -0.15
C ILE A 22 -31.03 -24.30 -0.20
N VAL A 23 -29.92 -25.05 -0.29
CA VAL A 23 -28.70 -24.47 -0.84
C VAL A 23 -29.05 -24.17 -2.29
N ALA A 24 -29.20 -22.90 -2.61
CA ALA A 24 -29.32 -22.43 -3.97
C ALA A 24 -28.08 -22.88 -4.73
N LEU A 25 -28.25 -23.86 -5.61
CA LEU A 25 -27.42 -23.99 -6.81
C LEU A 25 -28.10 -23.13 -7.88
N ASP A 26 -28.01 -21.82 -7.73
CA ASP A 26 -28.20 -20.90 -8.85
C ASP A 26 -26.80 -20.38 -9.20
N GLU A 27 -26.07 -21.18 -9.99
CA GLU A 27 -25.25 -20.56 -11.02
C GLU A 27 -26.25 -20.07 -12.08
N GLU A 28 -26.32 -18.77 -12.29
CA GLU A 28 -26.88 -18.20 -13.52
C GLU A 28 -26.03 -18.72 -14.69
N THR A 29 -26.35 -19.90 -15.19
CA THR A 29 -25.87 -20.33 -16.50
C THR A 29 -26.64 -19.52 -17.53
N ASP A 30 -25.92 -18.71 -18.30
CA ASP A 30 -26.36 -18.21 -19.61
C ASP A 30 -27.18 -19.30 -20.32
N PRO A 31 -28.32 -18.99 -20.98
CA PRO A 31 -29.13 -20.01 -21.63
C PRO A 31 -28.23 -20.82 -22.57
N ALA A 32 -28.02 -22.09 -22.22
CA ALA A 32 -27.07 -22.96 -22.89
C ALA A 32 -27.32 -22.89 -24.41
N ALA A 33 -26.35 -22.35 -25.15
CA ALA A 33 -26.44 -22.30 -26.60
C ALA A 33 -26.74 -23.70 -27.11
N ALA A 34 -27.79 -23.84 -27.92
CA ALA A 34 -28.18 -25.14 -28.46
C ALA A 34 -26.96 -25.80 -29.15
N LEU A 35 -26.66 -27.04 -28.78
CA LEU A 35 -25.54 -27.77 -29.36
C LEU A 35 -25.65 -27.79 -30.90
N ASN A 36 -24.54 -27.52 -31.56
CA ASN A 36 -24.44 -27.58 -33.01
C ASN A 36 -23.26 -28.45 -33.44
N GLY A 37 -23.37 -29.07 -34.62
CA GLY A 37 -22.36 -30.01 -35.12
C GLY A 37 -20.98 -29.40 -35.36
N ASN A 38 -20.86 -28.07 -35.44
CA ASN A 38 -19.57 -27.39 -35.62
C ASN A 38 -18.73 -27.37 -34.33
N MET A 39 -19.36 -27.63 -33.17
CA MET A 39 -18.67 -27.76 -31.89
C MET A 39 -17.97 -29.11 -31.72
N PHE A 40 -18.23 -30.08 -32.60
CA PHE A 40 -17.58 -31.40 -32.55
C PHE A 40 -16.18 -31.34 -33.17
N ASP A 41 -15.15 -31.45 -32.32
CA ASP A 41 -13.77 -31.64 -32.75
C ASP A 41 -13.43 -33.14 -32.78
N PRO A 42 -13.19 -33.76 -33.95
CA PRO A 42 -12.85 -35.17 -34.02
C PRO A 42 -11.50 -35.50 -33.34
N GLY A 43 -10.62 -34.51 -33.18
CA GLY A 43 -9.34 -34.65 -32.48
C GLY A 43 -9.42 -34.48 -30.97
N LEU A 44 -10.53 -33.95 -30.45
CA LEU A 44 -10.77 -33.70 -29.03
C LEU A 44 -12.27 -33.90 -28.75
N ILE A 45 -12.71 -35.16 -28.73
CA ILE A 45 -14.10 -35.52 -28.42
C ILE A 45 -14.37 -35.27 -26.94
N VAL A 46 -13.39 -35.59 -26.09
CA VAL A 46 -13.39 -35.41 -24.64
C VAL A 46 -11.94 -35.24 -24.18
N SER A 47 -11.71 -34.36 -23.21
CA SER A 47 -10.38 -34.15 -22.64
C SER A 47 -10.03 -35.22 -21.61
N ASP A 48 -8.73 -35.46 -21.40
CA ASP A 48 -8.24 -36.41 -20.39
C ASP A 48 -8.70 -36.02 -18.98
N SER A 49 -8.66 -34.73 -18.67
CA SER A 49 -9.12 -34.13 -17.41
C SER A 49 -10.61 -34.29 -17.13
N VAL A 50 -11.43 -34.59 -18.15
CA VAL A 50 -12.85 -34.90 -17.96
C VAL A 50 -13.02 -36.40 -17.92
N PHE A 51 -12.38 -37.13 -18.84
CA PHE A 51 -12.63 -38.56 -19.01
C PHE A 51 -12.16 -39.41 -17.82
N TYR A 52 -11.03 -39.04 -17.22
CA TYR A 52 -10.40 -39.78 -16.13
C TYR A 52 -10.70 -39.21 -14.73
N ASP A 53 -11.48 -38.13 -14.65
CA ASP A 53 -11.89 -37.53 -13.37
C ASP A 53 -12.97 -38.37 -12.68
N PHE A 54 -12.52 -39.39 -11.94
CA PHE A 54 -13.37 -40.37 -11.25
C PHE A 54 -14.13 -39.80 -10.04
N GLY A 55 -13.75 -38.60 -9.55
CA GLY A 55 -14.35 -37.99 -8.35
C GLY A 55 -15.49 -37.01 -8.63
N THR A 56 -16.06 -37.01 -9.83
CA THR A 56 -17.06 -35.99 -10.26
C THR A 56 -18.50 -36.23 -9.82
N MET A 57 -18.82 -37.42 -9.28
CA MET A 57 -20.16 -37.72 -8.74
C MET A 57 -20.06 -38.67 -7.54
N THR A 58 -20.82 -38.34 -6.50
CA THR A 58 -21.15 -39.22 -5.36
C THR A 58 -22.21 -40.26 -5.74
N VAL A 59 -22.40 -41.27 -4.88
CA VAL A 59 -23.43 -42.30 -5.07
C VAL A 59 -24.82 -41.66 -5.13
N GLU A 60 -25.08 -40.67 -4.27
CA GLU A 60 -26.34 -39.93 -4.20
C GLU A 60 -26.58 -39.09 -5.45
N GLU A 61 -25.55 -38.48 -6.01
CA GLU A 61 -25.65 -37.73 -7.28
C GLU A 61 -25.92 -38.66 -8.47
N ILE A 62 -25.26 -39.81 -8.53
CA ILE A 62 -25.53 -40.81 -9.57
C ILE A 62 -26.98 -41.30 -9.44
N GLN A 63 -27.44 -41.60 -8.21
CA GLN A 63 -28.81 -42.04 -7.97
C GLN A 63 -29.83 -40.96 -8.40
N ARG A 64 -29.63 -39.70 -8.00
CA ARG A 64 -30.49 -38.58 -8.42
C ARG A 64 -30.52 -38.42 -9.94
N PHE A 65 -29.38 -38.57 -10.61
CA PHE A 65 -29.29 -38.54 -12.05
C PHE A 65 -30.13 -39.65 -12.68
N LEU A 66 -29.98 -40.90 -12.24
CA LEU A 66 -30.77 -42.03 -12.73
C LEU A 66 -32.28 -41.82 -12.50
N ASP A 67 -32.66 -41.31 -11.32
CA ASP A 67 -34.06 -41.00 -11.00
C ASP A 67 -34.65 -39.94 -11.95
N SER A 68 -33.86 -38.93 -12.31
CA SER A 68 -34.28 -37.87 -13.23
C SER A 68 -34.50 -38.36 -14.68
N LYS A 69 -33.76 -39.37 -15.13
CA LYS A 69 -33.82 -39.85 -16.53
C LYS A 69 -34.98 -40.80 -16.78
N VAL A 70 -35.44 -41.52 -15.75
CA VAL A 70 -36.61 -42.40 -15.82
C VAL A 70 -37.53 -42.16 -14.61
N PRO A 71 -38.32 -41.07 -14.59
CA PRO A 71 -39.20 -40.75 -13.47
C PRO A 71 -40.27 -41.82 -13.19
N VAL A 72 -40.70 -42.54 -14.23
CA VAL A 72 -41.67 -43.65 -14.13
C VAL A 72 -41.05 -44.91 -14.73
N CYS A 73 -40.86 -45.91 -13.88
CA CYS A 73 -40.40 -47.24 -14.30
C CYS A 73 -41.58 -48.11 -14.73
N LYS A 74 -41.52 -48.66 -15.95
CA LYS A 74 -42.54 -49.52 -16.57
C LYS A 74 -41.96 -50.92 -16.88
N ALA A 75 -41.14 -51.45 -15.97
CA ALA A 75 -40.55 -52.77 -16.12
C ALA A 75 -41.64 -53.86 -16.16
N ASN A 76 -41.47 -54.83 -17.06
CA ASN A 76 -42.37 -55.99 -17.16
C ASN A 76 -42.28 -56.87 -15.89
N ASP A 77 -43.39 -57.54 -15.55
CA ASP A 77 -43.42 -58.53 -14.48
C ASP A 77 -42.45 -59.69 -14.78
N GLY A 78 -41.61 -60.06 -13.80
CA GLY A 78 -40.52 -61.02 -13.96
C GLY A 78 -39.28 -60.54 -14.74
N GLY A 79 -39.27 -59.32 -15.29
CA GLY A 79 -38.12 -58.72 -15.96
C GLY A 79 -37.22 -57.90 -15.01
N PRO A 80 -36.02 -57.47 -15.46
CA PRO A 80 -35.17 -56.60 -14.64
C PRO A 80 -35.83 -55.23 -14.47
N THR A 81 -35.70 -54.64 -13.27
CA THR A 81 -36.20 -53.28 -13.00
C THR A 81 -35.42 -52.23 -13.79
N CYS A 82 -35.96 -51.01 -13.92
CA CYS A 82 -35.21 -49.87 -14.47
C CYS A 82 -33.93 -49.60 -13.68
N LEU A 83 -32.90 -49.05 -14.34
CA LEU A 83 -31.56 -48.90 -13.76
C LEU A 83 -31.57 -48.16 -12.42
N ARG A 84 -32.43 -47.14 -12.27
CA ARG A 84 -32.63 -46.40 -11.02
C ARG A 84 -33.06 -47.25 -9.81
N ASN A 85 -33.77 -48.35 -10.05
CA ASN A 85 -34.25 -49.28 -9.02
C ASN A 85 -33.46 -50.59 -8.99
N TYR A 86 -32.51 -50.77 -9.92
CA TYR A 86 -31.80 -52.02 -10.10
C TYR A 86 -30.83 -52.29 -8.95
N LYS A 87 -30.86 -53.52 -8.46
CA LYS A 87 -29.93 -54.03 -7.44
C LYS A 87 -29.41 -55.40 -7.82
N MET A 88 -28.16 -55.68 -7.44
CA MET A 88 -27.55 -57.00 -7.60
C MET A 88 -26.45 -57.24 -6.56
N ASP A 89 -26.09 -58.49 -6.34
CA ASP A 89 -24.86 -58.85 -5.62
C ASP A 89 -23.65 -58.68 -6.55
N THR A 90 -22.57 -58.10 -6.05
CA THR A 90 -21.30 -57.97 -6.76
C THR A 90 -20.27 -58.97 -6.25
N GLN A 91 -19.47 -59.48 -7.19
CA GLN A 91 -18.41 -60.44 -6.90
C GLN A 91 -17.11 -59.71 -6.56
N ALA A 92 -16.27 -60.29 -5.71
CA ALA A 92 -14.92 -59.77 -5.51
C ALA A 92 -14.13 -59.86 -6.83
N LYS A 93 -13.42 -58.78 -7.18
CA LYS A 93 -12.51 -58.72 -8.32
C LYS A 93 -11.09 -58.42 -7.83
N ALA A 94 -10.14 -59.22 -8.29
CA ALA A 94 -8.74 -58.87 -8.18
C ALA A 94 -8.45 -57.66 -9.09
N GLY A 95 -7.59 -56.76 -8.62
CA GLY A 95 -7.12 -55.63 -9.42
C GLY A 95 -6.21 -56.11 -10.54
N GLU A 96 -6.25 -55.39 -11.66
CA GLU A 96 -5.42 -55.64 -12.84
C GLU A 96 -4.64 -54.35 -13.14
N ALA A 97 -3.30 -54.42 -13.09
CA ALA A 97 -2.45 -53.26 -13.29
C ALA A 97 -2.70 -52.62 -14.68
N GLY A 98 -2.88 -51.30 -14.71
CA GLY A 98 -3.22 -50.56 -15.94
C GLY A 98 -4.71 -50.63 -16.34
N ARG A 99 -5.56 -51.25 -15.51
CA ARG A 99 -7.01 -51.37 -15.75
C ARG A 99 -7.83 -50.85 -14.59
N CYS A 100 -7.95 -51.64 -13.52
CA CYS A 100 -8.78 -51.31 -12.37
C CYS A 100 -8.16 -51.85 -11.09
N ASP A 101 -8.35 -51.12 -10.00
CA ASP A 101 -8.04 -51.53 -8.64
C ASP A 101 -8.98 -52.67 -8.17
N PRO A 102 -8.60 -53.45 -7.14
CA PRO A 102 -9.45 -54.50 -6.59
C PRO A 102 -10.79 -53.96 -6.07
N VAL A 103 -11.86 -54.72 -6.27
CA VAL A 103 -13.21 -54.39 -5.76
C VAL A 103 -13.73 -55.52 -4.87
N PRO A 104 -14.18 -55.25 -3.63
CA PRO A 104 -14.70 -56.29 -2.73
C PRO A 104 -16.10 -56.77 -3.15
N ALA A 105 -16.46 -57.98 -2.74
CA ALA A 105 -17.82 -58.49 -2.90
C ALA A 105 -18.79 -57.71 -1.99
N LYS A 106 -19.99 -57.42 -2.49
CA LYS A 106 -21.06 -56.75 -1.73
C LYS A 106 -22.41 -57.35 -2.12
N THR A 107 -23.36 -57.36 -1.19
CA THR A 107 -24.72 -57.87 -1.43
C THR A 107 -25.72 -56.75 -1.61
N ASN A 108 -26.74 -56.95 -2.45
CA ASN A 108 -27.88 -56.05 -2.65
C ASN A 108 -27.49 -54.60 -3.00
N VAL A 109 -26.52 -54.45 -3.89
CA VAL A 109 -25.89 -53.17 -4.27
C VAL A 109 -26.72 -52.48 -5.35
N SER A 110 -26.99 -51.18 -5.20
CA SER A 110 -27.69 -50.39 -6.23
C SER A 110 -26.82 -50.18 -7.47
N ALA A 111 -27.46 -49.96 -8.63
CA ALA A 111 -26.74 -49.56 -9.84
C ALA A 111 -25.89 -48.29 -9.64
N ALA A 112 -26.38 -47.31 -8.88
CA ALA A 112 -25.63 -46.10 -8.57
C ALA A 112 -24.31 -46.40 -7.82
N GLN A 113 -24.38 -47.26 -6.80
CA GLN A 113 -23.18 -47.69 -6.06
C GLN A 113 -22.24 -48.52 -6.93
N ILE A 114 -22.76 -49.38 -7.81
CA ILE A 114 -21.95 -50.16 -8.75
C ILE A 114 -21.17 -49.24 -9.70
N ILE A 115 -21.84 -48.24 -10.28
CA ILE A 115 -21.21 -47.25 -11.17
C ILE A 115 -20.13 -46.48 -10.40
N PHE A 116 -20.42 -46.04 -9.18
CA PHE A 116 -19.45 -45.34 -8.34
C PHE A 116 -18.23 -46.21 -8.00
N ASP A 117 -18.45 -47.45 -7.56
CA ASP A 117 -17.36 -48.37 -7.18
C ASP A 117 -16.45 -48.65 -8.38
N VAL A 118 -17.03 -48.90 -9.56
CA VAL A 118 -16.26 -49.16 -10.79
C VAL A 118 -15.54 -47.90 -11.28
N ALA A 119 -16.18 -46.73 -11.25
CA ALA A 119 -15.56 -45.47 -11.62
C ALA A 119 -14.29 -45.20 -10.80
N ASN A 120 -14.38 -45.35 -9.47
CA ASN A 120 -13.25 -45.17 -8.56
C ASN A 120 -12.17 -46.24 -8.73
N ALA A 121 -12.55 -47.50 -8.92
CA ALA A 121 -11.59 -48.59 -9.10
C ALA A 121 -10.82 -48.46 -10.42
N CYS A 122 -11.52 -48.12 -11.51
CA CYS A 122 -10.93 -48.00 -12.84
C CYS A 122 -10.46 -46.58 -13.19
N LYS A 123 -10.53 -45.62 -12.25
CA LYS A 123 -10.16 -44.21 -12.48
C LYS A 123 -10.84 -43.60 -13.72
N ILE A 124 -12.11 -43.92 -13.95
CA ILE A 124 -12.92 -43.38 -15.04
C ILE A 124 -14.00 -42.49 -14.46
N ASN A 125 -14.28 -41.37 -15.12
CA ASN A 125 -15.34 -40.47 -14.71
C ASN A 125 -16.71 -41.18 -14.72
N PRO A 126 -17.49 -41.16 -13.62
CA PRO A 126 -18.82 -41.78 -13.57
C PRO A 126 -19.78 -41.23 -14.63
N ARG A 127 -19.67 -39.96 -15.02
CA ARG A 127 -20.43 -39.34 -16.13
C ARG A 127 -20.11 -39.98 -17.47
N VAL A 128 -18.86 -40.37 -17.70
CA VAL A 128 -18.45 -41.13 -18.90
C VAL A 128 -19.13 -42.49 -18.91
N LEU A 129 -19.09 -43.23 -17.79
CA LEU A 129 -19.75 -44.54 -17.70
C LEU A 129 -21.26 -44.46 -17.95
N LEU A 130 -21.93 -43.44 -17.40
CA LEU A 130 -23.34 -43.17 -17.66
C LEU A 130 -23.62 -42.93 -19.15
N VAL A 131 -22.80 -42.12 -19.81
CA VAL A 131 -22.94 -41.85 -21.25
C VAL A 131 -22.69 -43.11 -22.09
N VAL A 132 -21.67 -43.91 -21.75
CA VAL A 132 -21.38 -45.17 -22.46
C VAL A 132 -22.53 -46.16 -22.29
N LEU A 133 -23.07 -46.34 -21.08
CA LEU A 133 -24.26 -47.18 -20.84
C LEU A 133 -25.45 -46.79 -21.71
N GLN A 134 -25.67 -45.48 -21.90
CA GLN A 134 -26.71 -44.99 -22.80
C GLN A 134 -26.37 -45.24 -24.27
N LYS A 135 -25.13 -44.97 -24.68
CA LYS A 135 -24.69 -45.13 -26.06
C LYS A 135 -24.78 -46.60 -26.50
N GLU A 136 -24.40 -47.53 -25.63
CA GLU A 136 -24.29 -48.95 -25.97
C GLU A 136 -25.62 -49.69 -25.89
N GLN A 137 -26.40 -49.49 -24.83
CA GLN A 137 -27.63 -50.25 -24.60
C GLN A 137 -28.88 -49.40 -24.41
N GLY A 138 -28.77 -48.06 -24.46
CA GLY A 138 -29.90 -47.17 -24.14
C GLY A 138 -30.36 -47.26 -22.70
N LEU A 139 -29.53 -47.82 -21.80
CA LEU A 139 -29.97 -48.31 -20.50
C LEU A 139 -30.32 -47.19 -19.51
N ILE A 140 -29.72 -46.00 -19.64
CA ILE A 140 -29.98 -44.86 -18.74
C ILE A 140 -31.42 -44.35 -18.89
N GLN A 141 -31.97 -44.33 -20.11
CA GLN A 141 -33.31 -43.80 -20.41
C GLN A 141 -34.37 -44.89 -20.60
N ALA A 142 -34.02 -46.16 -20.41
CA ALA A 142 -34.94 -47.28 -20.61
C ALA A 142 -35.99 -47.37 -19.49
N SER A 143 -37.24 -47.06 -19.81
CA SER A 143 -38.38 -47.23 -18.89
C SER A 143 -38.87 -48.68 -18.82
N ASN A 144 -38.49 -49.55 -19.75
CA ASN A 144 -38.77 -50.98 -19.73
C ASN A 144 -37.53 -51.76 -20.25
N PRO A 145 -36.51 -51.97 -19.41
CA PRO A 145 -35.26 -52.57 -19.86
C PRO A 145 -35.38 -54.08 -20.05
N THR A 146 -34.54 -54.64 -20.93
CA THR A 146 -34.47 -56.08 -21.18
C THR A 146 -33.29 -56.71 -20.44
N GLU A 147 -33.33 -58.02 -20.22
CA GLU A 147 -32.20 -58.77 -19.65
C GLU A 147 -30.92 -58.63 -20.49
N TYR A 148 -31.06 -58.57 -21.82
CA TYR A 148 -29.95 -58.36 -22.75
C TYR A 148 -29.17 -57.08 -22.42
N MET A 149 -29.89 -55.98 -22.16
CA MET A 149 -29.28 -54.68 -21.89
C MET A 149 -28.42 -54.69 -20.62
N TYR A 150 -28.77 -55.49 -19.60
CA TYR A 150 -27.94 -55.66 -18.40
C TYR A 150 -26.80 -56.65 -18.62
N ARG A 151 -27.06 -57.72 -19.37
CA ARG A 151 -26.06 -58.75 -19.69
C ARG A 151 -24.88 -58.18 -20.48
N ALA A 152 -25.16 -57.29 -21.43
CA ALA A 152 -24.20 -56.67 -22.34
C ALA A 152 -24.15 -55.14 -22.18
N ALA A 153 -24.23 -54.64 -20.94
CA ALA A 153 -24.40 -53.22 -20.61
C ALA A 153 -23.42 -52.25 -21.30
N LEU A 154 -22.16 -52.65 -21.50
CA LEU A 154 -21.15 -51.86 -22.21
C LEU A 154 -20.78 -52.51 -23.56
N GLY A 155 -21.45 -53.59 -23.99
CA GLY A 155 -21.05 -54.32 -25.19
C GLY A 155 -19.64 -54.96 -25.10
N TYR A 156 -19.07 -55.07 -23.90
CA TYR A 156 -17.75 -55.68 -23.73
C TYR A 156 -17.82 -57.20 -23.93
N GLY A 157 -16.91 -57.74 -24.74
CA GLY A 157 -16.89 -59.16 -25.08
C GLY A 157 -18.00 -59.57 -26.07
N CYS A 158 -18.43 -58.65 -26.94
CA CYS A 158 -19.45 -58.86 -27.95
C CYS A 158 -18.84 -58.77 -29.36
N PRO A 159 -18.33 -59.88 -29.93
CA PRO A 159 -17.80 -59.86 -31.28
C PRO A 159 -18.91 -59.71 -32.32
N ASP A 160 -18.73 -58.79 -33.28
CA ASP A 160 -19.69 -58.52 -34.35
C ASP A 160 -20.02 -59.76 -35.20
N SER A 161 -19.09 -60.71 -35.27
CA SER A 161 -19.24 -61.97 -36.02
C SER A 161 -20.04 -63.05 -35.30
N LYS A 162 -20.31 -62.88 -34.00
CA LYS A 162 -21.10 -63.81 -33.17
C LYS A 162 -21.90 -63.05 -32.09
N PRO A 163 -22.91 -62.25 -32.47
CA PRO A 163 -23.70 -61.47 -31.52
C PRO A 163 -24.42 -62.33 -30.47
N GLU A 164 -24.67 -63.61 -30.76
CA GLU A 164 -25.30 -64.55 -29.84
C GLU A 164 -24.44 -64.91 -28.61
N ILE A 165 -23.13 -64.67 -28.63
CA ILE A 165 -22.24 -64.85 -27.46
C ILE A 165 -22.05 -63.57 -26.64
N CYS A 166 -22.64 -62.46 -27.07
CA CYS A 166 -22.51 -61.16 -26.41
C CYS A 166 -22.98 -61.23 -24.95
N GLY A 167 -22.05 -60.89 -24.04
CA GLY A 167 -22.27 -60.93 -22.61
C GLY A 167 -22.57 -62.33 -22.05
N LYS A 168 -22.23 -63.43 -22.76
CA LYS A 168 -22.35 -64.80 -22.23
C LYS A 168 -21.01 -65.27 -21.64
N GLY A 169 -21.01 -65.57 -20.34
CA GLY A 169 -19.87 -66.09 -19.59
C GLY A 169 -19.75 -65.46 -18.21
N SER A 170 -19.54 -66.26 -17.16
CA SER A 170 -19.61 -65.82 -15.75
C SER A 170 -18.67 -64.68 -15.37
N THR A 171 -17.61 -64.44 -16.15
CA THR A 171 -16.59 -63.40 -15.93
C THR A 171 -16.89 -62.06 -16.60
N ILE A 172 -17.88 -62.00 -17.50
CA ILE A 172 -18.25 -60.81 -18.29
C ILE A 172 -19.76 -60.50 -18.28
N THR A 173 -20.61 -61.42 -17.81
CA THR A 173 -22.08 -61.27 -17.81
C THR A 173 -22.54 -60.31 -16.70
N GLY A 174 -23.48 -59.41 -17.01
CA GLY A 174 -24.22 -58.60 -16.04
C GLY A 174 -23.60 -57.22 -15.79
N LEU A 175 -24.40 -56.32 -15.22
CA LEU A 175 -24.10 -54.88 -15.11
C LEU A 175 -22.70 -54.63 -14.52
N PHE A 176 -22.41 -55.21 -13.35
CA PHE A 176 -21.13 -55.03 -12.66
C PHE A 176 -19.93 -55.51 -13.50
N ASN A 177 -20.00 -56.71 -14.08
CA ASN A 177 -18.88 -57.26 -14.85
C ASN A 177 -18.64 -56.49 -16.15
N GLN A 178 -19.72 -56.08 -16.83
CA GLN A 178 -19.65 -55.26 -18.03
C GLN A 178 -19.03 -53.89 -17.73
N LEU A 179 -19.44 -53.24 -16.63
CA LEU A 179 -18.86 -51.98 -16.18
C LEU A 179 -17.38 -52.15 -15.82
N TYR A 180 -17.03 -53.11 -14.96
CA TYR A 180 -15.65 -53.30 -14.51
C TYR A 180 -14.69 -53.62 -15.67
N ARG A 181 -15.07 -54.56 -16.55
CA ARG A 181 -14.24 -54.96 -17.70
C ARG A 181 -14.18 -53.88 -18.78
N GLY A 182 -15.30 -53.23 -19.07
CA GLY A 182 -15.38 -52.15 -20.07
C GLY A 182 -14.61 -50.90 -19.62
N ALA A 183 -14.82 -50.44 -18.38
CA ALA A 183 -14.09 -49.30 -17.83
C ALA A 183 -12.58 -49.58 -17.74
N GLY A 184 -12.18 -50.77 -17.29
CA GLY A 184 -10.78 -51.17 -17.28
C GLY A 184 -10.17 -51.26 -18.69
N GLN A 185 -10.97 -51.61 -19.71
CA GLN A 185 -10.52 -51.59 -21.09
C GLN A 185 -10.30 -50.16 -21.61
N LEU A 186 -11.15 -49.21 -21.20
CA LEU A 186 -10.97 -47.79 -21.54
C LEU A 186 -9.68 -47.20 -20.95
N GLN A 187 -9.29 -47.63 -19.74
CA GLN A 187 -7.95 -47.34 -19.19
C GLN A 187 -6.83 -48.01 -20.00
N TRP A 188 -6.98 -49.31 -20.29
CA TRP A 188 -5.95 -50.07 -20.98
C TRP A 188 -5.57 -49.53 -22.37
N TYR A 189 -6.50 -48.87 -23.05
CA TYR A 189 -6.22 -48.22 -24.33
C TYR A 189 -5.19 -47.09 -24.24
N GLY A 190 -5.00 -46.49 -23.05
CA GLY A 190 -3.96 -45.50 -22.80
C GLY A 190 -2.69 -46.05 -22.16
N ASP A 191 -2.66 -47.33 -21.78
CA ASP A 191 -1.51 -47.91 -21.11
C ASP A 191 -0.38 -48.20 -22.13
N PRO A 192 0.85 -47.70 -21.92
CA PRO A 192 1.97 -47.91 -22.84
C PRO A 192 2.43 -49.37 -22.93
N ARG A 193 2.06 -50.22 -21.96
CA ARG A 193 2.33 -51.68 -21.99
C ARG A 193 1.32 -52.43 -22.85
N GLY A 194 0.25 -51.78 -23.29
CA GLY A 194 -0.82 -52.36 -24.08
C GLY A 194 -0.46 -52.58 -25.55
N SER A 195 -1.31 -53.33 -26.25
CA SER A 195 -1.21 -53.57 -27.70
C SER A 195 -1.82 -52.45 -28.55
N PHE A 196 -2.41 -51.43 -27.94
CA PHE A 196 -3.16 -50.36 -28.60
C PHE A 196 -2.31 -49.08 -28.71
N THR A 197 -1.25 -49.12 -29.52
CA THR A 197 -0.21 -48.07 -29.55
C THR A 197 -0.18 -47.21 -30.83
N TYR A 198 -1.12 -47.44 -31.75
CA TYR A 198 -1.12 -46.83 -33.09
C TYR A 198 -1.81 -45.46 -33.20
N LEU A 199 -2.65 -45.05 -32.24
CA LEU A 199 -3.24 -43.70 -32.17
C LEU A 199 -2.45 -42.87 -31.16
N LYS A 200 -1.59 -41.97 -31.65
CA LYS A 200 -0.68 -41.19 -30.80
C LYS A 200 -1.11 -39.73 -30.70
N VAL A 201 -1.25 -39.23 -29.47
CA VAL A 201 -1.56 -37.81 -29.19
C VAL A 201 -0.47 -36.92 -29.81
N GLY A 202 -0.90 -35.80 -30.40
CA GLY A 202 -0.03 -34.85 -31.11
C GLY A 202 0.26 -35.22 -32.57
N THR A 203 -0.22 -36.36 -33.07
CA THR A 203 -0.01 -36.78 -34.47
C THR A 203 -1.28 -36.63 -35.31
N THR A 204 -1.12 -36.46 -36.63
CA THR A 204 -2.23 -36.50 -37.58
C THR A 204 -2.67 -37.94 -37.78
N VAL A 205 -3.91 -38.26 -37.44
CA VAL A 205 -4.54 -39.57 -37.62
C VAL A 205 -5.64 -39.48 -38.67
N SER A 206 -5.94 -40.61 -39.33
CA SER A 206 -7.03 -40.73 -40.30
C SER A 206 -8.04 -41.76 -39.81
N ILE A 207 -9.27 -41.32 -39.49
CA ILE A 207 -10.34 -42.17 -38.97
C ILE A 207 -11.46 -42.29 -40.01
N LYS A 208 -11.94 -43.52 -40.25
CA LYS A 208 -13.01 -43.81 -41.22
C LYS A 208 -14.36 -43.28 -40.75
N TYR A 209 -15.23 -42.94 -41.71
CA TYR A 209 -16.62 -42.59 -41.38
C TYR A 209 -17.51 -43.80 -41.12
N GLN A 210 -17.14 -45.00 -41.59
CA GLN A 210 -17.94 -46.21 -41.38
C GLN A 210 -17.11 -47.49 -41.44
N ALA A 211 -17.68 -48.58 -40.91
CA ALA A 211 -17.15 -49.95 -41.01
C ALA A 211 -17.01 -50.41 -42.47
N ASP A 212 -15.99 -51.24 -42.72
CA ASP A 212 -15.74 -51.83 -44.02
C ASP A 212 -16.60 -53.10 -44.18
N PHE A 213 -17.89 -52.91 -44.48
CA PHE A 213 -18.80 -54.00 -44.84
C PHE A 213 -19.13 -53.95 -46.35
N CYS A 214 -19.68 -55.04 -46.89
CA CYS A 214 -19.98 -55.14 -48.31
C CYS A 214 -21.41 -54.68 -48.62
N ASP A 215 -21.59 -53.56 -49.33
CA ASP A 215 -22.93 -53.08 -49.73
C ASP A 215 -23.49 -53.88 -50.90
N ALA A 216 -22.64 -54.09 -51.89
CA ALA A 216 -22.97 -54.68 -53.17
C ALA A 216 -21.71 -55.27 -53.80
N ARG A 217 -21.90 -56.27 -54.66
CA ARG A 217 -20.82 -56.80 -55.50
C ARG A 217 -20.93 -56.16 -56.88
N ASN A 218 -19.80 -55.77 -57.46
CA ASN A 218 -19.77 -55.35 -58.86
C ASN A 218 -20.11 -56.54 -59.78
N ALA A 219 -20.24 -56.29 -61.09
CA ALA A 219 -20.57 -57.33 -62.08
C ALA A 219 -19.57 -58.51 -62.10
N SER A 220 -18.35 -58.33 -61.58
CA SER A 220 -17.33 -59.39 -61.42
C SER A 220 -17.33 -60.06 -60.03
N GLY A 221 -18.34 -59.82 -59.20
CA GLY A 221 -18.48 -60.45 -57.88
C GLY A 221 -17.58 -59.89 -56.79
N SER A 222 -16.79 -58.85 -57.08
CA SER A 222 -15.91 -58.17 -56.12
C SER A 222 -16.68 -57.18 -55.28
N CYS A 223 -16.35 -57.12 -53.99
CA CYS A 223 -17.03 -56.25 -53.05
C CYS A 223 -16.75 -54.77 -53.35
N ILE A 224 -17.80 -53.94 -53.47
CA ILE A 224 -17.65 -52.49 -53.39
C ILE A 224 -17.49 -52.15 -51.91
N LYS A 225 -16.27 -51.81 -51.51
CA LYS A 225 -15.95 -51.53 -50.12
C LYS A 225 -16.58 -50.21 -49.69
N TRP A 226 -17.29 -50.22 -48.57
CA TRP A 226 -17.89 -49.01 -47.99
C TRP A 226 -16.86 -47.91 -47.67
N VAL A 227 -15.61 -48.29 -47.40
CA VAL A 227 -14.52 -47.34 -47.17
C VAL A 227 -14.21 -46.49 -48.41
N ASP A 228 -14.36 -47.03 -49.62
CA ASP A 228 -14.11 -46.31 -50.87
C ASP A 228 -15.26 -45.35 -51.22
N LYS A 229 -16.46 -45.63 -50.71
CA LYS A 229 -17.68 -44.82 -50.89
C LYS A 229 -17.76 -43.66 -49.89
N CYS A 230 -17.42 -43.89 -48.63
CA CYS A 230 -17.60 -42.90 -47.57
C CYS A 230 -16.33 -42.16 -47.19
N GLY A 231 -15.15 -42.78 -47.33
CA GLY A 231 -13.87 -42.19 -47.00
C GLY A 231 -13.56 -42.07 -45.50
N SER A 232 -12.64 -41.17 -45.18
CA SER A 232 -12.12 -40.92 -43.83
C SER A 232 -11.93 -39.42 -43.58
N LYS A 233 -11.69 -39.05 -42.31
CA LYS A 233 -11.30 -37.71 -41.90
C LYS A 233 -9.92 -37.72 -41.27
N SER A 234 -9.04 -36.83 -41.71
CA SER A 234 -7.73 -36.62 -41.11
C SER A 234 -7.72 -35.42 -40.19
N PHE A 235 -7.13 -35.54 -39.00
CA PHE A 235 -7.04 -34.48 -38.00
C PHE A 235 -5.92 -34.77 -36.99
N THR A 236 -5.45 -33.75 -36.28
CA THR A 236 -4.50 -33.93 -35.17
C THR A 236 -5.25 -34.48 -33.95
N LEU A 237 -4.77 -35.61 -33.42
CA LEU A 237 -5.30 -36.19 -32.18
C LEU A 237 -4.76 -35.41 -30.96
N LYS A 238 -5.65 -34.94 -30.07
CA LYS A 238 -5.29 -33.97 -29.01
C LYS A 238 -5.37 -34.52 -27.58
N SER A 239 -5.97 -35.70 -27.36
CA SER A 239 -6.14 -36.30 -26.02
C SER A 239 -6.11 -37.83 -26.07
N GLN A 240 -5.62 -38.44 -25.00
CA GLN A 240 -5.57 -39.90 -24.85
C GLN A 240 -6.97 -40.50 -24.68
N ALA A 241 -7.88 -39.83 -23.97
CA ALA A 241 -9.28 -40.20 -23.83
C ALA A 241 -10.02 -40.23 -25.17
N THR A 242 -9.75 -39.24 -26.04
CA THR A 242 -10.28 -39.26 -27.41
C THR A 242 -9.73 -40.45 -28.20
N ALA A 243 -8.47 -40.82 -28.02
CA ALA A 243 -7.90 -42.04 -28.60
C ALA A 243 -8.61 -43.30 -28.10
N ALA A 244 -8.85 -43.40 -26.78
CA ALA A 244 -9.57 -44.51 -26.15
C ALA A 244 -11.00 -44.67 -26.71
N LEU A 245 -11.71 -43.57 -26.99
CA LEU A 245 -13.01 -43.61 -27.65
C LEU A 245 -12.93 -44.14 -29.09
N TYR A 246 -11.88 -43.82 -29.84
CA TYR A 246 -11.67 -44.40 -31.17
C TYR A 246 -11.25 -45.87 -31.13
N TYR A 247 -10.49 -46.30 -30.12
CA TYR A 247 -10.24 -47.72 -29.91
C TYR A 247 -11.53 -48.49 -29.60
N TYR A 248 -12.41 -47.87 -28.81
CA TYR A 248 -13.69 -48.44 -28.43
C TYR A 248 -14.75 -48.38 -29.54
N THR A 249 -14.72 -47.33 -30.37
CA THR A 249 -15.66 -47.07 -31.45
C THR A 249 -14.90 -46.43 -32.62
N PRO A 250 -14.39 -47.23 -33.57
CA PRO A 250 -13.37 -46.80 -34.54
C PRO A 250 -13.90 -45.99 -35.72
N TYR A 251 -14.88 -45.11 -35.50
CA TYR A 251 -15.50 -44.27 -36.53
C TYR A 251 -15.74 -42.84 -36.06
N THR A 252 -15.50 -41.88 -36.94
CA THR A 252 -15.85 -40.45 -36.73
C THR A 252 -17.14 -40.11 -37.48
N PRO A 253 -18.01 -39.23 -36.97
CA PRO A 253 -19.17 -38.78 -37.73
C PRO A 253 -18.78 -37.99 -38.98
N ASN A 254 -19.57 -38.13 -40.04
CA ASN A 254 -19.49 -37.30 -41.24
C ASN A 254 -20.35 -36.02 -41.10
N ALA A 255 -20.34 -35.15 -42.11
CA ALA A 255 -21.08 -33.89 -42.08
C ALA A 255 -22.60 -34.09 -41.95
N ALA A 256 -23.18 -35.14 -42.56
CA ALA A 256 -24.60 -35.45 -42.44
C ALA A 256 -25.00 -35.84 -41.01
N ALA A 257 -24.18 -36.66 -40.35
CA ALA A 257 -24.38 -37.04 -38.95
C ALA A 257 -24.28 -35.84 -38.00
N LEU A 258 -23.39 -34.89 -38.27
CA LEU A 258 -23.21 -33.67 -37.47
C LEU A 258 -24.30 -32.62 -37.71
N LYS A 259 -24.83 -32.54 -38.95
CA LYS A 259 -25.97 -31.67 -39.27
C LYS A 259 -27.25 -32.13 -38.56
N ASN A 260 -27.40 -33.42 -38.32
CA ASN A 260 -28.54 -34.00 -37.61
C ASN A 260 -28.14 -34.66 -36.28
N LEU A 261 -27.80 -33.86 -35.27
CA LEU A 261 -27.29 -34.34 -33.99
C LEU A 261 -28.26 -35.30 -33.26
N TYR A 262 -29.55 -35.04 -33.33
CA TYR A 262 -30.60 -35.80 -32.61
C TYR A 262 -31.33 -36.82 -33.48
N GLY A 263 -30.96 -36.93 -34.76
CA GLY A 263 -31.58 -37.85 -35.70
C GLY A 263 -30.56 -38.62 -36.53
N SER A 264 -31.05 -39.13 -37.66
CA SER A 264 -30.26 -39.91 -38.62
C SER A 264 -29.66 -39.00 -39.69
N GLY A 265 -28.42 -39.27 -40.06
CA GLY A 265 -27.77 -38.70 -41.23
C GLY A 265 -28.00 -39.56 -42.47
N ASP A 266 -27.03 -39.52 -43.38
CA ASP A 266 -27.00 -40.33 -44.59
C ASP A 266 -26.44 -41.74 -44.34
N SER A 267 -26.29 -42.50 -45.43
CA SER A 267 -25.80 -43.86 -45.39
C SER A 267 -24.34 -43.98 -44.85
N CYS A 268 -23.53 -42.91 -44.95
CA CYS A 268 -22.15 -42.83 -44.45
C CYS A 268 -22.03 -42.32 -43.01
N SER A 269 -23.15 -42.13 -42.32
CA SER A 269 -23.17 -41.54 -40.99
C SER A 269 -22.83 -42.54 -39.89
N ALA A 270 -21.73 -42.29 -39.17
CA ALA A 270 -21.43 -42.96 -37.90
C ALA A 270 -21.93 -42.13 -36.70
N TYR A 271 -22.55 -42.83 -35.75
CA TYR A 271 -23.23 -42.18 -34.62
C TYR A 271 -22.54 -42.39 -33.27
N GLY A 272 -21.66 -43.37 -33.12
CA GLY A 272 -21.16 -43.75 -31.80
C GLY A 272 -20.44 -42.60 -31.07
N ASN A 273 -19.32 -42.11 -31.62
CA ASN A 273 -18.58 -41.00 -31.02
C ASN A 273 -19.36 -39.67 -31.02
N ARG A 274 -20.21 -39.45 -32.03
CA ARG A 274 -21.17 -38.32 -32.05
C ARG A 274 -22.12 -38.38 -30.86
N ASN A 275 -22.74 -39.53 -30.61
CA ASN A 275 -23.72 -39.73 -29.56
C ASN A 275 -23.05 -39.65 -28.18
N PHE A 276 -21.83 -40.17 -28.03
CA PHE A 276 -21.05 -39.97 -26.81
C PHE A 276 -20.91 -38.46 -26.52
N TRP A 277 -20.35 -37.71 -27.47
CA TRP A 277 -20.14 -36.27 -27.32
C TRP A 277 -21.45 -35.52 -27.02
N ARG A 278 -22.52 -35.83 -27.77
CA ARG A 278 -23.83 -35.21 -27.60
C ARG A 278 -24.45 -35.52 -26.23
N PHE A 279 -24.54 -36.79 -25.84
CA PHE A 279 -25.12 -37.18 -24.55
C PHE A 279 -24.33 -36.60 -23.38
N PHE A 280 -23.00 -36.58 -23.46
CA PHE A 280 -22.19 -35.94 -22.42
C PHE A 280 -22.51 -34.44 -22.34
N SER A 281 -22.52 -33.76 -23.50
CA SER A 281 -22.83 -32.34 -23.61
C SER A 281 -24.22 -31.98 -23.08
N ASP A 282 -25.25 -32.76 -23.47
CA ASP A 282 -26.64 -32.57 -23.06
C ASP A 282 -26.85 -32.76 -21.55
N TRP A 283 -26.06 -33.62 -20.92
CA TRP A 283 -26.30 -34.06 -19.54
C TRP A 283 -25.40 -33.39 -18.53
N PHE A 284 -24.17 -33.05 -18.92
CA PHE A 284 -23.12 -32.63 -18.00
C PHE A 284 -22.35 -31.40 -18.49
N GLY A 285 -22.75 -30.81 -19.63
CA GLY A 285 -22.05 -29.68 -20.24
C GLY A 285 -20.82 -30.12 -21.02
N SER A 286 -19.90 -29.17 -21.29
CA SER A 286 -18.73 -29.39 -22.16
C SER A 286 -17.95 -30.67 -21.80
N PRO A 287 -17.68 -31.56 -22.76
CA PRO A 287 -16.77 -32.70 -22.56
C PRO A 287 -15.29 -32.27 -22.58
N ILE A 288 -15.01 -30.97 -22.74
CA ILE A 288 -13.68 -30.40 -22.71
C ILE A 288 -13.49 -29.69 -21.38
N GLY A 289 -12.66 -30.29 -20.52
CA GLY A 289 -12.04 -29.65 -19.36
C GLY A 289 -10.61 -29.25 -19.68
N GLY A 290 -9.94 -28.59 -18.73
CA GLY A 290 -8.60 -28.03 -18.92
C GLY A 290 -7.59 -28.98 -19.56
N GLY A 291 -6.64 -28.41 -20.29
CA GLY A 291 -5.60 -29.17 -20.98
C GLY A 291 -4.55 -29.69 -20.01
N PHE A 292 -3.39 -29.04 -19.99
CA PHE A 292 -2.32 -29.35 -19.03
C PHE A 292 -2.42 -28.54 -17.74
N LEU A 293 -3.36 -27.59 -17.65
CA LEU A 293 -3.55 -26.71 -16.51
C LEU A 293 -4.82 -27.10 -15.77
N LEU A 294 -4.70 -27.58 -14.53
CA LEU A 294 -5.83 -28.08 -13.75
C LEU A 294 -5.86 -27.46 -12.34
N LYS A 295 -7.06 -27.35 -11.78
CA LYS A 295 -7.30 -27.04 -10.36
C LYS A 295 -8.54 -27.77 -9.85
N SER A 296 -8.71 -27.88 -8.55
CA SER A 296 -10.01 -28.17 -7.95
C SER A 296 -10.78 -26.86 -7.66
N ALA A 297 -11.97 -26.98 -7.07
CA ALA A 297 -12.74 -25.81 -6.64
C ALA A 297 -11.93 -24.91 -5.69
N ASP A 298 -11.20 -25.54 -4.76
CA ASP A 298 -10.55 -24.86 -3.63
C ASP A 298 -9.00 -24.89 -3.70
N SER A 299 -8.42 -25.54 -4.71
CA SER A 299 -6.97 -25.59 -4.87
C SER A 299 -6.43 -24.41 -5.67
N LYS A 300 -5.11 -24.19 -5.53
CA LYS A 300 -4.36 -23.40 -6.51
C LYS A 300 -4.32 -24.13 -7.88
N PRO A 301 -3.97 -23.42 -8.96
CA PRO A 301 -3.70 -24.03 -10.26
C PRO A 301 -2.44 -24.88 -10.26
N TYR A 302 -2.43 -25.92 -11.08
CA TYR A 302 -1.31 -26.84 -11.28
C TYR A 302 -1.03 -27.01 -12.77
N LEU A 303 0.25 -27.09 -13.12
CA LEU A 303 0.69 -27.67 -14.37
C LEU A 303 0.81 -29.19 -14.19
N ILE A 304 0.16 -29.95 -15.06
CA ILE A 304 0.22 -31.40 -15.09
C ILE A 304 1.20 -31.85 -16.16
N VAL A 305 2.18 -32.66 -15.77
CA VAL A 305 3.14 -33.30 -16.68
C VAL A 305 3.12 -34.79 -16.38
N ASP A 306 2.57 -35.56 -17.32
CA ASP A 306 2.28 -36.98 -17.14
C ASP A 306 1.49 -37.22 -15.83
N GLU A 307 2.03 -37.98 -14.88
CA GLU A 307 1.40 -38.30 -13.59
C GLU A 307 1.80 -37.33 -12.46
N THR A 308 2.48 -36.22 -12.77
CA THR A 308 3.01 -35.27 -11.78
C THR A 308 2.33 -33.91 -11.88
N LYS A 309 1.96 -33.31 -10.74
CA LYS A 309 1.43 -31.95 -10.64
C LYS A 309 2.47 -30.98 -10.09
N TYR A 310 2.54 -29.79 -10.66
CA TYR A 310 3.41 -28.70 -10.21
C TYR A 310 2.56 -27.47 -9.85
N GLU A 311 2.63 -27.01 -8.61
CA GLU A 311 1.81 -25.91 -8.11
C GLU A 311 2.21 -24.58 -8.75
N ILE A 312 1.26 -23.89 -9.37
CA ILE A 312 1.46 -22.56 -9.96
C ILE A 312 1.07 -21.53 -8.88
N ALA A 313 2.08 -20.98 -8.21
CA ALA A 313 1.86 -20.04 -7.11
C ALA A 313 1.51 -18.62 -7.56
N ASP A 314 2.12 -18.15 -8.65
CA ASP A 314 1.85 -16.84 -9.24
C ASP A 314 0.89 -16.98 -10.42
N ALA A 315 -0.22 -16.25 -10.37
CA ALA A 315 -1.23 -16.25 -11.42
C ALA A 315 -0.69 -15.72 -12.75
N ALA A 316 0.37 -14.89 -12.75
CA ALA A 316 1.01 -14.38 -13.95
C ALA A 316 1.53 -15.52 -14.86
N TRP A 317 1.99 -16.62 -14.28
CA TRP A 317 2.47 -17.77 -15.06
C TRP A 317 1.34 -18.53 -15.78
N ILE A 318 0.08 -18.34 -15.40
CA ILE A 318 -1.04 -18.98 -16.11
C ILE A 318 -1.15 -18.41 -17.53
N ASP A 319 -0.93 -17.11 -17.69
CA ASP A 319 -0.93 -16.46 -19.00
C ASP A 319 0.25 -16.94 -19.86
N ASP A 320 1.43 -17.14 -19.24
CA ASP A 320 2.61 -17.71 -19.91
C ASP A 320 2.39 -19.16 -20.38
N LEU A 321 1.53 -19.90 -19.69
CA LEU A 321 1.21 -21.29 -20.01
C LEU A 321 -0.05 -21.46 -20.85
N LYS A 322 -0.72 -20.37 -21.24
CA LYS A 322 -1.95 -20.39 -22.06
C LYS A 322 -1.87 -21.25 -23.34
N PRO A 323 -0.73 -21.34 -24.07
CA PRO A 323 -0.61 -22.25 -25.21
C PRO A 323 -0.77 -23.74 -24.86
N LEU A 324 -0.57 -24.11 -23.59
CA LEU A 324 -0.83 -25.45 -23.06
C LEU A 324 -2.33 -25.75 -22.83
N GLY A 325 -3.20 -24.80 -23.16
CA GLY A 325 -4.64 -24.92 -23.06
C GLY A 325 -5.23 -24.18 -21.86
N PRO A 326 -6.57 -24.15 -21.75
CA PRO A 326 -7.25 -23.44 -20.68
C PRO A 326 -7.05 -24.13 -19.33
N LEU A 327 -7.12 -23.35 -18.26
CA LEU A 327 -7.21 -23.85 -16.89
C LEU A 327 -8.56 -24.53 -16.67
N GLY A 328 -8.53 -25.81 -16.33
CA GLY A 328 -9.72 -26.63 -16.05
C GLY A 328 -9.96 -26.86 -14.57
N THR A 329 -11.24 -27.00 -14.21
CA THR A 329 -11.65 -27.43 -12.87
C THR A 329 -11.97 -28.93 -12.87
N ILE A 330 -11.36 -29.67 -11.96
CA ILE A 330 -11.51 -31.12 -11.74
C ILE A 330 -11.87 -31.42 -10.28
N SER A 331 -12.26 -32.66 -9.97
CA SER A 331 -12.47 -33.08 -8.58
C SER A 331 -11.16 -33.09 -7.79
N GLN A 332 -11.27 -32.84 -6.47
CA GLN A 332 -10.11 -32.92 -5.57
C GLN A 332 -9.51 -34.33 -5.56
N GLN A 333 -10.34 -35.38 -5.63
CA GLN A 333 -9.88 -36.77 -5.62
C GLN A 333 -9.01 -37.09 -6.85
N TYR A 334 -9.39 -36.58 -8.03
CA TYR A 334 -8.58 -36.75 -9.22
C TYR A 334 -7.28 -35.92 -9.14
N LEU A 335 -7.35 -34.68 -8.64
CA LEU A 335 -6.16 -33.85 -8.42
C LEU A 335 -5.17 -34.51 -7.43
N ASP A 336 -5.67 -35.20 -6.42
CA ASP A 336 -4.85 -35.91 -5.42
C ASP A 336 -4.24 -37.22 -5.94
N SER A 337 -4.71 -37.73 -7.09
CA SER A 337 -4.13 -38.91 -7.72
C SER A 337 -2.77 -38.62 -8.40
N PHE A 338 -2.49 -37.36 -8.73
CA PHE A 338 -1.20 -36.95 -9.29
C PHE A 338 -0.13 -36.85 -8.20
N LYS A 339 1.07 -37.32 -8.51
CA LYS A 339 2.26 -37.16 -7.66
C LYS A 339 2.60 -35.67 -7.55
N ASP A 340 2.90 -35.22 -6.32
CA ASP A 340 3.38 -33.86 -6.11
C ASP A 340 4.82 -33.69 -6.61
N GLY A 341 5.02 -32.76 -7.55
CA GLY A 341 6.31 -32.37 -8.12
C GLY A 341 6.89 -31.09 -7.51
N GLY A 342 6.18 -30.45 -6.58
CA GLY A 342 6.55 -29.18 -5.97
C GLY A 342 6.04 -27.97 -6.76
N ALA A 343 6.71 -26.82 -6.60
CA ALA A 343 6.30 -25.58 -7.26
C ALA A 343 6.70 -25.56 -8.73
N PHE A 344 5.82 -25.02 -9.57
CA PHE A 344 6.11 -24.66 -10.95
C PHE A 344 7.26 -23.64 -10.99
N THR A 345 8.15 -23.80 -11.97
CA THR A 345 9.14 -22.78 -12.34
C THR A 345 9.07 -22.54 -13.85
N PRO A 346 9.29 -21.30 -14.34
CA PRO A 346 9.30 -21.02 -15.77
C PRO A 346 10.50 -21.65 -16.49
N LEU A 347 11.44 -22.25 -15.77
CA LEU A 347 12.54 -23.00 -16.34
C LEU A 347 12.11 -24.44 -16.62
N VAL A 348 12.09 -24.80 -17.90
CA VAL A 348 11.68 -26.13 -18.36
C VAL A 348 12.75 -26.78 -19.22
N MET A 349 12.63 -28.07 -19.47
CA MET A 349 13.57 -28.81 -20.31
C MET A 349 12.88 -29.90 -21.12
N ALA A 350 13.49 -30.21 -22.27
CA ALA A 350 13.12 -31.35 -23.08
C ALA A 350 13.81 -32.64 -22.60
N ALA A 351 13.32 -33.79 -23.06
CA ALA A 351 13.92 -35.10 -22.74
C ALA A 351 15.41 -35.18 -23.13
N ASN A 352 15.84 -34.45 -24.16
CA ASN A 352 17.23 -34.34 -24.60
C ASN A 352 18.08 -33.37 -23.75
N GLN A 353 17.57 -32.90 -22.60
CA GLN A 353 18.22 -31.97 -21.67
C GLN A 353 18.37 -30.51 -22.15
N GLN A 354 17.86 -30.17 -23.34
CA GLN A 354 17.80 -28.76 -23.78
C GLN A 354 16.84 -27.97 -22.87
N LYS A 355 17.34 -26.88 -22.29
CA LYS A 355 16.59 -26.01 -21.37
C LYS A 355 15.97 -24.82 -22.10
N TYR A 356 14.82 -24.40 -21.59
CA TYR A 356 14.06 -23.25 -22.06
C TYR A 356 13.51 -22.45 -20.89
N VAL A 357 13.39 -21.13 -21.06
CA VAL A 357 12.61 -20.28 -20.17
C VAL A 357 11.26 -20.00 -20.82
N ILE A 358 10.18 -20.19 -20.09
CA ILE A 358 8.82 -19.88 -20.52
C ILE A 358 8.48 -18.47 -20.05
N ALA A 359 8.05 -17.62 -20.99
CA ALA A 359 7.61 -16.27 -20.73
C ALA A 359 6.73 -15.78 -21.91
N GLY A 360 5.70 -14.99 -21.65
CA GLY A 360 4.86 -14.39 -22.70
C GLY A 360 4.14 -15.38 -23.61
N GLY A 361 3.85 -16.59 -23.14
CA GLY A 361 3.26 -17.64 -23.97
C GLY A 361 4.25 -18.29 -24.94
N LYS A 362 5.56 -18.15 -24.73
CA LYS A 362 6.61 -18.65 -25.62
C LYS A 362 7.68 -19.38 -24.81
N LYS A 363 8.54 -20.12 -25.52
CA LYS A 363 9.76 -20.71 -24.96
C LYS A 363 11.00 -20.09 -25.59
N TYR A 364 11.95 -19.72 -24.76
CA TYR A 364 13.22 -19.13 -25.16
C TYR A 364 14.35 -20.09 -24.86
N THR A 365 15.28 -20.29 -25.79
CA THR A 365 16.40 -21.22 -25.57
C THR A 365 17.35 -20.67 -24.51
N LEU A 366 17.68 -21.49 -23.51
CA LEU A 366 18.67 -21.13 -22.50
C LEU A 366 20.05 -21.64 -22.92
N SER A 367 21.03 -20.75 -22.98
CA SER A 367 22.40 -21.07 -23.40
C SER A 367 23.23 -21.76 -22.29
N SER A 368 23.00 -21.40 -21.02
CA SER A 368 23.69 -22.00 -19.88
C SER A 368 22.94 -21.78 -18.56
N CYS A 369 23.26 -22.59 -17.55
CA CYS A 369 22.71 -22.41 -16.21
C CYS A 369 23.22 -21.17 -15.48
N ALA A 370 24.36 -20.59 -15.91
CA ALA A 370 24.81 -19.30 -15.38
C ALA A 370 23.82 -18.18 -15.74
N VAL A 371 23.33 -18.17 -16.98
CA VAL A 371 22.31 -17.20 -17.41
C VAL A 371 20.99 -17.41 -16.65
N ALA A 372 20.59 -18.66 -16.38
CA ALA A 372 19.40 -18.92 -15.55
C ALA A 372 19.55 -18.35 -14.14
N LEU A 373 20.69 -18.57 -13.49
CA LEU A 373 20.95 -18.04 -12.14
C LEU A 373 20.87 -16.50 -12.14
N GLU A 374 21.44 -15.85 -13.15
CA GLU A 374 21.40 -14.39 -13.28
C GLU A 374 19.98 -13.85 -13.54
N LEU A 375 19.11 -14.64 -14.16
CA LEU A 375 17.67 -14.38 -14.29
C LEU A 375 16.87 -14.69 -13.01
N GLY A 376 17.52 -15.15 -11.94
CA GLY A 376 16.87 -15.56 -10.69
C GLY A 376 16.27 -16.97 -10.73
N LEU A 377 16.68 -17.81 -11.67
CA LEU A 377 16.16 -19.16 -11.89
C LEU A 377 17.14 -20.24 -11.43
N ASP A 378 16.60 -21.31 -10.83
CA ASP A 378 17.38 -22.45 -10.35
C ASP A 378 17.34 -23.60 -11.36
N CYS A 379 18.48 -23.87 -12.00
CA CYS A 379 18.62 -24.93 -13.00
C CYS A 379 18.30 -26.34 -12.49
N THR A 380 18.41 -26.59 -11.19
CA THR A 380 18.11 -27.89 -10.59
C THR A 380 16.61 -28.16 -10.48
N LYS A 381 15.79 -27.11 -10.58
CA LYS A 381 14.33 -27.15 -10.52
C LYS A 381 13.66 -27.16 -11.90
N ALA A 382 14.44 -27.39 -12.96
CA ALA A 382 13.91 -27.41 -14.32
C ALA A 382 12.90 -28.55 -14.52
N ILE A 383 11.70 -28.21 -14.96
CA ILE A 383 10.63 -29.19 -15.16
C ILE A 383 10.79 -29.83 -16.55
N THR A 384 10.83 -31.17 -16.61
CA THR A 384 10.91 -31.88 -17.90
C THR A 384 9.53 -31.98 -18.53
N LEU A 385 9.25 -31.20 -19.57
CA LEU A 385 7.97 -31.24 -20.27
C LEU A 385 7.94 -32.34 -21.34
N THR A 386 6.74 -32.84 -21.61
CA THR A 386 6.50 -33.78 -22.72
C THR A 386 6.73 -33.10 -24.08
N ASN A 387 6.98 -33.90 -25.12
CA ASN A 387 7.15 -33.37 -26.48
C ASN A 387 5.91 -32.60 -26.98
N SER A 388 4.70 -33.05 -26.62
CA SER A 388 3.46 -32.38 -26.99
C SER A 388 3.33 -31.01 -26.32
N GLN A 389 3.63 -30.91 -25.02
CA GLN A 389 3.63 -29.65 -24.28
C GLN A 389 4.68 -28.67 -24.83
N LEU A 390 5.89 -29.16 -25.10
CA LEU A 390 6.92 -28.32 -25.71
C LEU A 390 6.50 -27.82 -27.09
N ASN A 391 5.90 -28.67 -27.92
CA ASN A 391 5.46 -28.29 -29.26
C ASN A 391 4.29 -27.28 -29.25
N ALA A 392 3.50 -27.25 -28.18
CA ALA A 392 2.44 -26.27 -28.00
C ALA A 392 2.99 -24.86 -27.70
N LEU A 393 4.23 -24.74 -27.20
CA LEU A 393 4.90 -23.48 -26.90
C LEU A 393 5.78 -23.02 -28.09
N PRO A 394 5.49 -21.89 -28.73
CA PRO A 394 6.31 -21.32 -29.81
C PRO A 394 7.73 -20.98 -29.33
N THR A 395 8.74 -21.32 -30.12
CA THR A 395 10.14 -20.94 -29.84
C THR A 395 10.42 -19.52 -30.34
N ASP A 396 11.06 -18.67 -29.54
CA ASP A 396 11.37 -17.28 -29.94
C ASP A 396 12.80 -16.83 -29.57
N GLY A 397 13.80 -17.53 -30.12
CA GLY A 397 15.21 -17.16 -29.95
C GLY A 397 15.78 -17.43 -28.55
N PRO A 398 17.02 -16.97 -28.27
CA PRO A 398 17.67 -17.16 -26.99
C PRO A 398 17.17 -16.18 -25.93
N ILE A 399 17.08 -16.67 -24.69
CA ILE A 399 16.90 -15.80 -23.53
C ILE A 399 18.25 -15.20 -23.13
N THR A 400 18.26 -13.89 -22.89
CA THR A 400 19.43 -13.17 -22.38
C THR A 400 18.96 -12.24 -21.26
N ARG A 401 19.90 -11.51 -20.68
CA ARG A 401 19.63 -10.57 -19.59
C ARG A 401 19.29 -9.17 -20.07
N LEU A 402 19.38 -8.89 -21.37
CA LEU A 402 19.12 -7.57 -21.93
C LEU A 402 17.81 -7.57 -22.70
N ILE A 403 16.88 -6.74 -22.26
CA ILE A 403 15.55 -6.57 -22.84
C ILE A 403 15.46 -5.16 -23.43
N ALA A 404 14.93 -5.06 -24.65
CA ALA A 404 14.64 -3.78 -25.27
C ALA A 404 13.23 -3.29 -24.89
N GLY A 405 13.12 -2.00 -24.60
CA GLY A 405 11.85 -1.29 -24.49
C GLY A 405 11.33 -0.82 -25.85
N PRO A 406 10.04 -0.47 -25.93
CA PRO A 406 9.38 -0.09 -27.17
C PRO A 406 9.90 1.23 -27.78
N ASN A 407 10.49 2.13 -26.98
CA ASN A 407 10.98 3.43 -27.42
C ASN A 407 12.51 3.57 -27.27
N GLY A 408 13.23 2.44 -27.30
CA GLY A 408 14.69 2.41 -27.16
C GLY A 408 15.18 2.37 -25.71
N GLU A 409 14.28 2.20 -24.72
CA GLU A 409 14.67 1.92 -23.35
C GLU A 409 15.40 0.58 -23.26
N ARG A 410 16.23 0.40 -22.23
CA ARG A 410 16.99 -0.84 -22.03
C ARG A 410 16.83 -1.31 -20.59
N TYR A 411 16.50 -2.58 -20.44
CA TYR A 411 16.34 -3.22 -19.15
C TYR A 411 17.31 -4.38 -19.04
N PHE A 412 17.95 -4.49 -17.90
CA PHE A 412 18.92 -5.52 -17.60
C PHE A 412 18.46 -6.32 -16.40
N ILE A 413 18.38 -7.64 -16.54
CA ILE A 413 18.06 -8.51 -15.41
C ILE A 413 19.36 -8.92 -14.73
N ASN A 414 19.43 -8.70 -13.42
CA ASN A 414 20.55 -9.12 -12.60
C ASN A 414 20.03 -9.66 -11.26
N ASP A 415 20.41 -10.89 -10.94
CA ASP A 415 20.01 -11.58 -9.70
C ASP A 415 18.48 -11.56 -9.50
N GLY A 416 17.74 -11.85 -10.58
CA GLY A 416 16.27 -11.87 -10.57
C GLY A 416 15.60 -10.49 -10.38
N LYS A 417 16.33 -9.39 -10.56
CA LYS A 417 15.79 -8.02 -10.48
C LYS A 417 15.90 -7.29 -11.81
N ILE A 418 14.89 -6.51 -12.15
CA ILE A 418 14.88 -5.64 -13.31
C ILE A 418 15.63 -4.35 -12.98
N GLN A 419 16.66 -4.02 -13.75
CA GLN A 419 17.40 -2.77 -13.65
C GLN A 419 17.25 -2.00 -14.97
N GLU A 420 16.68 -0.79 -14.93
CA GLU A 420 16.63 0.08 -16.11
C GLU A 420 18.01 0.73 -16.31
N ILE A 421 18.47 0.79 -17.56
CA ILE A 421 19.76 1.40 -17.95
C ILE A 421 19.48 2.81 -18.45
N LEU A 422 20.15 3.81 -17.89
CA LEU A 422 20.02 5.19 -18.37
C LEU A 422 20.65 5.36 -19.75
N ASP A 423 21.95 5.09 -19.89
CA ASP A 423 22.71 5.33 -21.13
C ASP A 423 24.04 4.54 -21.19
N ASP A 424 24.78 4.67 -22.29
CA ASP A 424 26.05 3.95 -22.50
C ASP A 424 27.17 4.39 -21.56
N ALA A 425 27.13 5.65 -21.12
CA ALA A 425 28.04 6.15 -20.08
C ALA A 425 27.78 5.40 -18.76
N SER A 426 26.52 5.13 -18.44
CA SER A 426 26.11 4.36 -17.26
C SER A 426 26.55 2.90 -17.33
N VAL A 427 26.42 2.27 -18.50
CA VAL A 427 26.93 0.91 -18.75
C VAL A 427 28.45 0.86 -18.56
N SER A 428 29.17 1.83 -19.12
CA SER A 428 30.63 1.93 -19.04
C SER A 428 31.10 2.18 -17.60
N ALA A 429 30.42 3.06 -16.87
CA ALA A 429 30.70 3.35 -15.46
C ALA A 429 30.47 2.12 -14.56
N ALA A 430 29.48 1.29 -14.89
CA ALA A 430 29.21 0.03 -14.21
C ALA A 430 30.17 -1.11 -14.63
N GLY A 431 31.04 -0.90 -15.64
CA GLY A 431 31.94 -1.93 -16.16
C GLY A 431 31.20 -3.11 -16.83
N LEU A 432 29.97 -2.90 -17.28
CA LEU A 432 29.11 -3.95 -17.80
C LEU A 432 29.37 -4.22 -19.29
N LYS A 433 29.41 -5.50 -19.67
CA LYS A 433 29.35 -5.93 -21.07
C LYS A 433 27.96 -6.46 -21.35
N LEU A 434 27.19 -5.72 -22.14
CA LEU A 434 25.81 -6.10 -22.45
C LEU A 434 25.78 -7.30 -23.41
N PRO A 435 24.94 -8.33 -23.15
CA PRO A 435 24.69 -9.41 -24.09
C PRO A 435 23.82 -8.93 -25.26
N ALA A 436 23.59 -9.81 -26.26
CA ALA A 436 22.59 -9.55 -27.28
C ALA A 436 21.20 -9.36 -26.63
N VAL A 437 20.37 -8.51 -27.24
CA VAL A 437 18.98 -8.30 -26.80
C VAL A 437 18.17 -9.59 -26.99
N THR A 438 17.37 -9.96 -26.00
CA THR A 438 16.40 -11.06 -26.12
C THR A 438 15.14 -10.60 -26.84
N ASN A 439 14.44 -11.52 -27.50
CA ASN A 439 13.14 -11.24 -28.13
C ASN A 439 12.00 -11.14 -27.10
N ALA A 440 12.24 -11.53 -25.84
CA ALA A 440 11.28 -11.33 -24.76
C ALA A 440 11.10 -9.83 -24.45
N THR A 441 9.91 -9.48 -24.00
CA THR A 441 9.52 -8.11 -23.66
C THR A 441 9.57 -7.90 -22.15
N LEU A 442 9.56 -6.65 -21.71
CA LEU A 442 9.53 -6.33 -20.28
C LEU A 442 8.27 -6.90 -19.58
N ALA A 443 7.14 -6.98 -20.28
CA ALA A 443 5.89 -7.49 -19.73
C ALA A 443 6.01 -8.96 -19.30
N ASP A 444 6.80 -9.73 -20.02
CA ASP A 444 7.06 -11.16 -19.77
C ASP A 444 7.83 -11.39 -18.45
N PHE A 445 8.43 -10.33 -17.89
CA PHE A 445 9.17 -10.34 -16.63
C PHE A 445 8.50 -9.50 -15.54
N SER A 446 7.24 -9.11 -15.71
CA SER A 446 6.51 -8.25 -14.76
C SER A 446 6.42 -8.79 -13.33
N HIS A 447 6.62 -10.09 -13.13
CA HIS A 447 6.68 -10.75 -11.83
C HIS A 447 8.01 -10.50 -11.08
N LEU A 448 9.07 -10.07 -11.77
CA LEU A 448 10.36 -9.76 -11.16
C LEU A 448 10.33 -8.39 -10.48
N PRO A 449 10.90 -8.26 -9.28
CA PRO A 449 11.01 -6.96 -8.61
C PRO A 449 12.00 -6.04 -9.32
N TRP A 450 11.78 -4.73 -9.18
CA TRP A 450 12.72 -3.70 -9.64
C TRP A 450 13.93 -3.62 -8.69
N GLY A 451 15.12 -3.48 -9.27
CA GLY A 451 16.39 -3.29 -8.57
C GLY A 451 16.98 -1.90 -8.80
N THR A 452 18.15 -1.65 -8.22
CA THR A 452 18.91 -0.41 -8.43
C THR A 452 19.18 -0.20 -9.93
N PRO A 453 18.82 0.96 -10.52
CA PRO A 453 19.04 1.20 -11.94
C PRO A 453 20.54 1.32 -12.25
N ILE A 454 20.89 1.07 -13.51
CA ILE A 454 22.26 1.21 -14.01
C ILE A 454 22.43 2.66 -14.48
N VAL A 455 22.98 3.48 -13.60
CA VAL A 455 23.14 4.93 -13.79
C VAL A 455 24.55 5.35 -13.39
N ALA A 456 25.23 6.10 -14.25
CA ALA A 456 26.47 6.77 -13.89
C ALA A 456 26.18 7.81 -12.80
N ASP A 457 26.94 7.76 -11.72
CA ASP A 457 26.89 8.77 -10.66
C ASP A 457 27.21 10.17 -11.22
N GLY A 458 26.51 11.20 -10.72
CA GLY A 458 26.59 12.57 -11.24
C GLY A 458 25.75 12.83 -12.49
N SER A 459 24.75 11.99 -12.79
CA SER A 459 23.87 12.15 -13.96
C SER A 459 22.62 12.98 -13.66
N LEU A 460 22.28 13.90 -14.57
CA LEU A 460 21.05 14.70 -14.57
C LEU A 460 20.13 14.19 -15.69
N PHE A 461 18.92 13.74 -15.34
CA PHE A 461 17.97 13.19 -16.31
C PHE A 461 16.53 13.29 -15.84
N GLN A 462 15.59 13.05 -16.74
CA GLN A 462 14.16 13.13 -16.45
C GLN A 462 13.60 11.77 -16.05
N ASP A 463 12.74 11.74 -15.03
CA ASP A 463 11.80 10.63 -14.83
C ASP A 463 10.75 10.67 -15.94
N ARG A 464 10.77 9.65 -16.81
CA ARG A 464 9.90 9.53 -17.99
C ARG A 464 8.42 9.54 -17.63
N THR A 465 8.06 9.02 -16.46
CA THR A 465 6.66 8.88 -16.02
C THR A 465 6.14 10.19 -15.46
N THR A 466 6.89 10.85 -14.57
CA THR A 466 6.45 12.09 -13.92
C THR A 466 6.85 13.37 -14.68
N LYS A 467 7.74 13.24 -15.67
CA LYS A 467 8.37 14.36 -16.41
C LYS A 467 9.19 15.31 -15.54
N GLN A 468 9.52 14.90 -14.33
CA GLN A 468 10.32 15.71 -13.41
C GLN A 468 11.82 15.44 -13.63
N TRP A 469 12.64 16.49 -13.64
CA TRP A 469 14.08 16.38 -13.62
C TRP A 469 14.61 15.93 -12.27
N GLY A 470 15.70 15.17 -12.27
CA GLY A 470 16.40 14.80 -11.05
C GLY A 470 17.85 14.45 -11.29
N ILE A 471 18.60 14.40 -10.19
CA ILE A 471 20.03 14.18 -10.15
C ILE A 471 20.29 12.86 -9.43
N TYR A 472 21.05 11.98 -10.05
CA TYR A 472 21.52 10.76 -9.40
C TYR A 472 22.94 10.95 -8.85
N SER A 473 23.07 10.96 -7.53
CA SER A 473 24.35 11.12 -6.84
C SER A 473 24.37 10.33 -5.53
N GLY A 474 25.46 9.62 -5.28
CA GLY A 474 25.65 8.85 -4.05
C GLY A 474 24.68 7.68 -3.90
N GLY A 475 24.18 7.14 -5.00
CA GLY A 475 23.19 6.06 -4.98
C GLY A 475 21.75 6.52 -4.73
N VAL A 476 21.50 7.83 -4.71
CA VAL A 476 20.17 8.42 -4.48
C VAL A 476 19.77 9.24 -5.71
N PHE A 477 18.51 9.12 -6.13
CA PHE A 477 17.90 10.00 -7.11
C PHE A 477 17.16 11.13 -6.40
N TYR A 478 17.68 12.34 -6.55
CA TYR A 478 17.13 13.56 -5.98
C TYR A 478 16.24 14.26 -7.01
N ARG A 479 14.95 14.34 -6.73
CA ARG A 479 14.02 15.09 -7.60
C ARG A 479 14.28 16.58 -7.46
N ILE A 480 14.26 17.33 -8.55
CA ILE A 480 14.43 18.80 -8.51
C ILE A 480 13.04 19.45 -8.43
N ASP A 481 12.84 20.32 -7.43
CA ASP A 481 11.62 21.10 -7.34
C ASP A 481 11.46 22.02 -8.56
N ALA A 482 10.24 22.13 -9.09
CA ALA A 482 10.00 22.85 -10.34
C ALA A 482 10.33 24.34 -10.29
N ASP A 483 10.31 24.97 -9.11
CA ASP A 483 10.76 26.35 -8.97
C ASP A 483 12.28 26.45 -8.83
N LEU A 484 12.92 25.46 -8.22
CA LEU A 484 14.39 25.36 -8.17
C LEU A 484 15.00 25.13 -9.56
N ASP A 485 14.37 24.29 -10.38
CA ASP A 485 14.78 23.99 -11.76
C ASP A 485 14.82 25.24 -12.65
N LYS A 486 13.95 26.22 -12.39
CA LYS A 486 13.94 27.52 -13.10
C LYS A 486 15.07 28.45 -12.65
N ASP A 487 15.53 28.28 -11.42
CA ASP A 487 16.51 29.17 -10.79
C ASP A 487 17.95 28.69 -11.02
N ILE A 488 18.18 27.39 -11.17
CA ILE A 488 19.52 26.79 -11.21
C ILE A 488 19.65 25.85 -12.40
N ASP A 489 20.64 26.12 -13.25
CA ASP A 489 21.09 25.19 -14.29
C ASP A 489 22.07 24.18 -13.68
N PHE A 490 21.56 23.01 -13.32
CA PHE A 490 22.36 21.92 -12.75
C PHE A 490 23.29 21.24 -13.76
N ALA A 491 23.13 21.47 -15.08
CA ALA A 491 24.02 20.91 -16.09
C ALA A 491 25.46 21.43 -15.99
N LYS A 492 25.70 22.49 -15.20
CA LYS A 492 27.04 23.00 -14.85
C LYS A 492 27.89 21.98 -14.08
N TRP A 493 27.27 21.17 -13.23
CA TRP A 493 27.97 20.24 -12.33
C TRP A 493 27.64 18.78 -12.63
N PHE A 494 26.44 18.51 -13.16
CA PHE A 494 25.95 17.17 -13.42
C PHE A 494 25.85 16.90 -14.92
N ARG A 495 26.21 15.69 -15.34
CA ARG A 495 26.17 15.32 -16.76
C ARG A 495 24.72 15.15 -17.22
N PRO A 496 24.21 15.97 -18.16
CA PRO A 496 22.88 15.77 -18.70
C PRO A 496 22.82 14.47 -19.52
N SER A 497 21.73 13.73 -19.40
CA SER A 497 21.38 12.61 -20.28
C SER A 497 20.09 12.92 -21.03
N GLU A 498 20.09 12.66 -22.34
CA GLU A 498 18.89 12.74 -23.18
C GLU A 498 17.95 11.54 -22.97
N SER A 499 18.47 10.48 -22.36
CA SER A 499 17.69 9.29 -21.98
C SER A 499 16.95 9.53 -20.67
N THR A 500 15.97 8.66 -20.39
CA THR A 500 15.08 8.79 -19.23
C THR A 500 14.91 7.44 -18.55
N LEU A 501 14.59 7.46 -17.26
CA LEU A 501 14.17 6.26 -16.52
C LEU A 501 12.71 6.37 -16.13
N SER A 502 12.02 5.25 -16.01
CA SER A 502 10.66 5.22 -15.44
C SER A 502 10.68 5.40 -13.91
N SER A 503 9.57 5.83 -13.32
CA SER A 503 9.44 5.83 -11.85
C SER A 503 9.64 4.44 -11.24
N ASN A 504 9.27 3.37 -11.94
CA ASN A 504 9.53 2.00 -11.47
C ASN A 504 11.02 1.66 -11.49
N GLY A 505 11.73 2.02 -12.55
CA GLY A 505 13.20 1.88 -12.65
C GLY A 505 13.95 2.69 -11.59
N LEU A 506 13.37 3.80 -11.13
CA LEU A 506 13.90 4.64 -10.07
C LEU A 506 13.53 4.20 -8.66
N SER A 507 12.58 3.26 -8.50
CA SER A 507 11.98 2.93 -7.19
C SER A 507 12.98 2.50 -6.10
N ALA A 508 14.12 1.92 -6.49
CA ALA A 508 15.16 1.50 -5.55
C ALA A 508 16.08 2.64 -5.07
N VAL A 509 16.05 3.81 -5.72
CA VAL A 509 16.96 4.94 -5.46
C VAL A 509 16.24 6.27 -5.23
N ASP A 510 14.97 6.37 -5.59
CA ASP A 510 14.12 7.52 -5.33
C ASP A 510 13.54 7.45 -3.91
N THR A 511 14.06 8.31 -3.04
CA THR A 511 13.62 8.41 -1.63
C THR A 511 12.37 9.29 -1.45
N GLY A 512 11.82 9.83 -2.54
CA GLY A 512 10.77 10.85 -2.51
C GLY A 512 11.29 12.23 -2.07
N LEU A 513 12.61 12.40 -1.92
CA LEU A 513 13.22 13.66 -1.55
C LEU A 513 13.21 14.63 -2.74
N ASN A 514 12.54 15.76 -2.54
CA ASN A 514 12.52 16.87 -3.50
C ASN A 514 13.53 17.94 -3.07
N LEU A 515 14.56 18.16 -3.88
CA LEU A 515 15.56 19.19 -3.70
C LEU A 515 14.90 20.56 -3.68
N ARG A 516 15.34 21.34 -2.70
CA ARG A 516 14.86 22.67 -2.43
C ARG A 516 16.07 23.60 -2.31
N PRO A 517 15.88 24.92 -2.47
CA PRO A 517 17.00 25.86 -2.33
C PRO A 517 17.76 25.73 -1.01
N PHE A 518 17.07 25.62 0.14
CA PHE A 518 17.72 25.33 1.41
C PHE A 518 17.76 23.81 1.66
N ILE A 519 18.93 23.28 1.95
CA ILE A 519 19.18 21.86 2.26
C ILE A 519 20.14 21.71 3.44
N LYS A 520 20.22 20.50 3.99
CA LYS A 520 21.26 20.09 4.94
C LYS A 520 21.93 18.83 4.45
N ASP A 521 23.21 18.65 4.77
CA ASP A 521 23.94 17.42 4.45
C ASP A 521 24.01 16.44 5.64
N THR A 522 24.53 15.25 5.40
CA THR A 522 24.70 14.19 6.42
C THR A 522 25.69 14.56 7.53
N THR A 523 26.49 15.62 7.38
CA THR A 523 27.32 16.19 8.47
C THR A 523 26.58 17.20 9.35
N GLY A 524 25.36 17.57 8.98
CA GLY A 524 24.56 18.61 9.61
C GLY A 524 24.95 20.04 9.22
N ALA A 525 25.71 20.24 8.13
CA ALA A 525 25.88 21.58 7.54
C ALA A 525 24.63 21.99 6.78
N TYR A 526 24.27 23.27 6.89
CA TYR A 526 23.18 23.86 6.13
C TYR A 526 23.74 24.57 4.91
N TRP A 527 23.04 24.44 3.79
CA TRP A 527 23.44 24.97 2.50
C TRP A 527 22.26 25.68 1.83
N LEU A 528 22.58 26.75 1.11
CA LEU A 528 21.70 27.39 0.15
C LEU A 528 22.24 27.08 -1.25
N LEU A 529 21.45 26.43 -2.08
CA LEU A 529 21.72 26.25 -3.49
C LEU A 529 21.49 27.57 -4.23
N THR A 530 22.48 27.96 -5.03
CA THR A 530 22.47 29.20 -5.83
C THR A 530 22.89 28.89 -7.27
N PRO A 531 22.65 29.81 -8.23
CA PRO A 531 23.11 29.63 -9.61
C PRO A 531 24.63 29.45 -9.77
N ASP A 532 25.41 29.82 -8.75
CA ASP A 532 26.88 29.77 -8.73
C ASP A 532 27.42 28.62 -7.85
N GLY A 533 26.54 27.82 -7.24
CA GLY A 533 26.92 26.67 -6.41
C GLY A 533 26.26 26.67 -5.02
N ALA A 534 26.83 25.90 -4.08
CA ALA A 534 26.34 25.77 -2.72
C ALA A 534 26.99 26.83 -1.80
N GLN A 535 26.16 27.67 -1.17
CA GLN A 535 26.59 28.65 -0.18
C GLN A 535 26.32 28.17 1.24
N THR A 536 27.28 28.33 2.15
CA THR A 536 27.13 27.90 3.54
C THR A 536 26.09 28.75 4.29
N VAL A 537 25.26 28.09 5.10
CA VAL A 537 24.33 28.70 6.05
C VAL A 537 24.75 28.33 7.48
N SER A 538 24.65 29.28 8.39
CA SER A 538 25.05 29.09 9.80
C SER A 538 24.27 27.93 10.44
N ARG A 539 25.00 27.00 11.05
CA ARG A 539 24.42 25.86 11.78
C ARG A 539 23.67 26.28 13.04
N THR A 540 24.14 27.32 13.74
CA THR A 540 23.54 27.78 15.00
C THR A 540 22.35 28.70 14.79
N SER A 541 22.32 29.39 13.63
CA SER A 541 21.27 30.36 13.31
C SER A 541 20.91 30.30 11.82
N PRO A 542 20.35 29.18 11.33
CA PRO A 542 19.98 29.07 9.92
C PRO A 542 18.79 29.99 9.59
N LEU A 543 18.68 30.38 8.32
CA LEU A 543 17.51 31.11 7.83
C LEU A 543 16.23 30.28 7.94
N LEU A 544 16.33 28.99 7.62
CA LEU A 544 15.27 27.99 7.70
C LEU A 544 15.84 26.74 8.36
N ALA A 545 15.17 26.25 9.41
CA ALA A 545 15.67 25.12 10.20
C ALA A 545 15.22 23.76 9.63
N ASP A 546 14.00 23.68 9.11
CA ASP A 546 13.48 22.44 8.54
C ASP A 546 13.72 22.41 7.04
N VAL A 547 14.71 21.62 6.63
CA VAL A 547 15.22 21.53 5.25
C VAL A 547 15.51 20.07 4.88
N PRO A 548 15.37 19.68 3.59
CA PRO A 548 15.68 18.33 3.13
C PRO A 548 17.13 17.92 3.42
N LEU A 549 17.32 16.65 3.79
CA LEU A 549 18.64 16.04 4.01
C LEU A 549 19.16 15.44 2.70
N VAL A 550 20.39 15.78 2.31
CA VAL A 550 21.08 15.20 1.14
C VAL A 550 22.39 14.53 1.58
N GLU A 551 22.91 13.61 0.76
CA GLU A 551 24.24 13.06 0.99
C GLU A 551 25.33 14.13 0.79
N SER A 552 26.37 14.11 1.63
CA SER A 552 27.50 15.04 1.47
C SER A 552 28.21 14.94 0.12
N LYS A 553 28.09 13.79 -0.55
CA LYS A 553 28.64 13.59 -1.91
C LYS A 553 28.00 14.55 -2.92
N PHE A 554 26.69 14.77 -2.84
CA PHE A 554 25.98 15.72 -3.70
C PHE A 554 26.52 17.15 -3.53
N ILE A 555 26.80 17.57 -2.29
CA ILE A 555 27.40 18.89 -2.02
C ILE A 555 28.81 18.97 -2.59
N GLY A 556 29.59 17.89 -2.53
CA GLY A 556 30.96 17.83 -3.04
C GLY A 556 31.09 17.93 -4.56
N GLU A 557 29.99 17.77 -5.31
CA GLU A 557 29.95 17.94 -6.77
C GLU A 557 29.67 19.40 -7.18
N LEU A 558 29.17 20.23 -6.25
CA LEU A 558 28.86 21.63 -6.49
C LEU A 558 30.05 22.53 -6.15
N ASP A 559 30.18 23.64 -6.88
CA ASP A 559 31.09 24.70 -6.47
C ASP A 559 30.67 25.32 -5.13
N ILE A 560 31.64 25.71 -4.30
CA ILE A 560 31.37 26.32 -3.00
C ILE A 560 31.44 27.85 -3.11
N VAL A 561 30.31 28.50 -2.83
CA VAL A 561 30.21 29.96 -2.82
C VAL A 561 30.69 30.50 -1.48
N THR A 562 31.61 31.48 -1.53
CA THR A 562 32.18 32.08 -0.33
C THR A 562 31.17 32.90 0.50
N GLY A 563 31.41 32.97 1.80
CA GLY A 563 30.55 33.67 2.75
C GLY A 563 29.50 32.76 3.41
N THR A 564 29.04 33.17 4.60
CA THR A 564 28.05 32.41 5.37
C THR A 564 26.83 33.27 5.64
N ILE A 565 25.64 32.72 5.36
CA ILE A 565 24.39 33.38 5.68
C ILE A 565 23.94 32.96 7.09
N ALA A 566 23.61 33.94 7.94
CA ALA A 566 23.15 33.70 9.30
C ALA A 566 21.93 34.57 9.63
N SER A 567 20.95 34.01 10.33
CA SER A 567 19.78 34.72 10.83
C SER A 567 20.07 35.38 12.19
N PRO A 568 19.56 36.59 12.48
CA PRO A 568 18.73 37.43 11.61
C PRO A 568 19.50 38.06 10.45
N ALA A 569 18.89 38.09 9.27
CA ALA A 569 19.54 38.61 8.04
C ALA A 569 18.64 39.59 7.29
N PHE A 570 19.25 40.48 6.51
CA PHE A 570 18.52 41.18 5.46
C PHE A 570 18.57 40.38 4.17
N VAL A 571 17.41 40.18 3.56
CA VAL A 571 17.30 39.50 2.28
C VAL A 571 16.48 40.32 1.29
N LYS A 572 16.74 40.09 0.00
CA LYS A 572 15.89 40.51 -1.11
C LYS A 572 15.67 39.33 -2.05
N ASN A 573 14.53 39.33 -2.73
CA ASN A 573 14.32 38.47 -3.88
C ASN A 573 15.03 39.10 -5.10
N SER A 574 15.68 38.28 -5.93
CA SER A 574 16.42 38.70 -7.12
C SER A 574 15.61 39.52 -8.15
N VAL A 575 14.28 39.40 -8.16
CA VAL A 575 13.38 40.14 -9.07
C VAL A 575 13.00 41.53 -8.50
N ASN A 576 13.92 42.21 -7.81
CA ASN A 576 13.77 43.57 -7.26
C ASN A 576 12.56 43.79 -6.33
N LYS A 577 12.47 43.01 -5.25
CA LYS A 577 11.51 43.21 -4.15
C LYS A 577 12.08 44.12 -3.03
N PRO A 578 11.24 44.70 -2.14
CA PRO A 578 11.72 45.44 -0.98
C PRO A 578 12.68 44.61 -0.11
N THR A 579 13.46 45.27 0.74
CA THR A 579 14.32 44.57 1.71
C THR A 579 13.45 43.94 2.80
N TYR A 580 13.71 42.67 3.10
CA TYR A 580 13.08 41.95 4.22
C TYR A 580 14.12 41.68 5.30
N PHE A 581 13.66 41.68 6.54
CA PHE A 581 14.42 41.16 7.68
C PHE A 581 13.89 39.77 8.00
N VAL A 582 14.78 38.77 7.99
CA VAL A 582 14.42 37.37 8.18
C VAL A 582 14.91 36.89 9.53
N ARG A 583 13.98 36.41 10.34
CA ARG A 583 14.24 35.79 11.64
C ARG A 583 13.37 34.55 11.77
N GLU A 584 13.97 33.41 12.14
CA GLU A 584 13.24 32.16 12.39
C GLU A 584 12.35 31.74 11.19
N GLY A 585 12.85 31.84 9.96
CA GLY A 585 12.10 31.49 8.74
C GLY A 585 11.03 32.50 8.29
N VAL A 586 10.82 33.60 9.02
CA VAL A 586 9.81 34.61 8.69
C VAL A 586 10.47 35.86 8.09
N ALA A 587 10.13 36.16 6.84
CA ALA A 587 10.54 37.36 6.13
C ALA A 587 9.53 38.49 6.36
N ARG A 588 9.97 39.57 7.02
CA ARG A 588 9.15 40.75 7.30
C ARG A 588 9.71 41.97 6.59
N GLN A 589 8.87 42.68 5.84
CA GLN A 589 9.32 43.82 5.05
C GLN A 589 9.84 44.95 5.95
N VAL A 590 10.98 45.55 5.57
CA VAL A 590 11.53 46.74 6.20
C VAL A 590 11.04 47.97 5.44
N LEU A 591 10.28 48.85 6.11
CA LEU A 591 9.58 49.97 5.45
C LEU A 591 10.37 51.28 5.41
N SER A 592 11.45 51.41 6.17
CA SER A 592 12.21 52.66 6.25
C SER A 592 13.71 52.44 6.42
N GLY A 593 14.50 53.42 5.98
CA GLY A 593 15.95 53.44 6.21
C GLY A 593 16.31 53.46 7.70
N THR A 594 15.53 54.14 8.54
CA THR A 594 15.76 54.18 9.99
C THR A 594 15.59 52.80 10.63
N ASP A 595 14.54 52.06 10.27
CA ASP A 595 14.37 50.67 10.74
C ASP A 595 15.49 49.77 10.22
N ARG A 596 15.91 49.97 8.96
CA ARG A 596 17.00 49.21 8.35
C ARG A 596 18.32 49.36 9.10
N THR A 597 18.64 50.58 9.56
CA THR A 597 19.86 50.83 10.35
C THR A 597 19.77 50.16 11.71
N LYS A 598 18.70 50.40 12.47
CA LYS A 598 18.52 49.83 13.82
C LYS A 598 18.45 48.30 13.82
N LEU A 599 17.74 47.71 12.86
CA LEU A 599 17.70 46.25 12.71
C LEU A 599 19.07 45.69 12.30
N GLY A 600 19.95 46.50 11.71
CA GLY A 600 21.32 46.10 11.37
C GLY A 600 22.22 45.87 12.58
N GLU A 601 21.99 46.57 13.67
CA GLU A 601 22.65 46.32 14.96
C GLU A 601 22.20 44.97 15.58
N LEU A 602 21.04 44.47 15.15
CA LEU A 602 20.45 43.20 15.61
C LEU A 602 20.63 42.05 14.61
N ALA A 603 21.21 42.33 13.44
CA ALA A 603 21.43 41.35 12.38
C ALA A 603 22.78 40.67 12.56
N ALA A 604 22.89 39.42 12.09
CA ALA A 604 24.18 38.74 12.03
C ALA A 604 25.11 39.37 10.97
N SER A 605 24.56 40.09 9.99
CA SER A 605 25.29 40.86 8.99
C SER A 605 24.48 42.07 8.53
N THR A 606 25.17 43.18 8.26
CA THR A 606 24.57 44.39 7.71
C THR A 606 24.40 44.33 6.19
N SER A 607 25.03 43.37 5.51
CA SER A 607 24.84 43.11 4.09
C SER A 607 23.44 42.59 3.78
N THR A 608 22.96 42.86 2.56
CA THR A 608 21.68 42.32 2.09
C THR A 608 21.95 41.16 1.16
N PHE A 609 21.52 39.97 1.54
CA PHE A 609 21.65 38.77 0.72
C PHE A 609 20.58 38.75 -0.36
N VAL A 610 20.95 38.37 -1.58
CA VAL A 610 20.00 38.21 -2.69
C VAL A 610 19.66 36.73 -2.79
N LEU A 611 18.39 36.40 -2.57
CA LEU A 611 17.85 35.06 -2.72
C LEU A 611 17.20 34.92 -4.09
N SER A 612 17.33 33.73 -4.69
CA SER A 612 16.55 33.38 -5.87
C SER A 612 15.04 33.39 -5.56
N PRO A 613 14.18 33.46 -6.58
CA PRO A 613 12.73 33.40 -6.39
C PRO A 613 12.27 32.19 -5.59
N ALA A 614 12.77 30.98 -5.91
CA ALA A 614 12.45 29.75 -5.21
C ALA A 614 12.95 29.78 -3.77
N ALA A 615 14.19 30.24 -3.54
CA ALA A 615 14.76 30.35 -2.19
C ALA A 615 13.94 31.30 -1.30
N PHE A 616 13.56 32.46 -1.83
CA PHE A 616 12.74 33.42 -1.10
C PHE A 616 11.33 32.86 -0.82
N ALA A 617 10.74 32.10 -1.74
CA ALA A 617 9.41 31.52 -1.59
C ALA A 617 9.31 30.50 -0.44
N GLN A 618 10.43 29.94 0.02
CA GLN A 618 10.46 29.04 1.18
C GLN A 618 10.29 29.75 2.52
N LEU A 619 10.47 31.08 2.54
CA LEU A 619 10.30 31.89 3.74
C LEU A 619 8.82 32.25 3.92
N SER A 620 8.34 32.19 5.16
CA SER A 620 7.00 32.66 5.48
C SER A 620 6.95 34.18 5.45
N LEU A 621 6.00 34.76 4.71
CA LEU A 621 5.81 36.20 4.70
C LEU A 621 5.06 36.65 5.95
N GLY A 622 5.70 37.52 6.72
CA GLY A 622 5.08 38.21 7.85
C GLY A 622 4.74 39.65 7.52
N ASN A 623 3.93 40.26 8.39
CA ASN A 623 3.68 41.69 8.35
C ASN A 623 4.99 42.49 8.51
N PRO A 624 5.03 43.75 8.03
CA PRO A 624 6.21 44.59 8.13
C PRO A 624 6.82 44.64 9.53
N VAL A 625 8.14 44.79 9.60
CA VAL A 625 8.88 44.88 10.86
C VAL A 625 9.31 46.31 11.13
N PHE A 626 9.12 46.71 12.38
CA PHE A 626 9.74 47.87 12.99
C PHE A 626 10.84 47.41 13.93
N ALA A 627 11.92 48.20 14.01
CA ALA A 627 12.96 47.96 14.98
C ALA A 627 12.41 48.03 16.42
N PRO A 628 12.71 47.05 17.30
CA PRO A 628 12.38 47.14 18.72
C PRO A 628 12.85 48.46 19.34
N GLY A 629 12.09 48.99 20.31
CA GLY A 629 12.36 50.32 20.91
C GLY A 629 11.84 51.52 20.11
N THR A 630 11.23 51.29 18.95
CA THR A 630 10.60 52.36 18.15
C THR A 630 9.21 52.72 18.68
N VAL A 631 8.84 54.00 18.56
CA VAL A 631 7.47 54.47 18.79
C VAL A 631 6.76 54.72 17.46
N ILE A 632 5.57 54.14 17.32
CA ILE A 632 4.72 54.23 16.12
C ILE A 632 3.42 54.95 16.47
N LYS A 633 3.06 55.96 15.68
CA LYS A 633 1.75 56.59 15.69
C LYS A 633 0.89 55.98 14.58
N ALA A 634 -0.22 55.37 14.95
CA ALA A 634 -1.19 54.82 14.00
C ALA A 634 -1.94 55.97 13.30
N LYS A 635 -1.93 55.98 11.96
CA LYS A 635 -2.41 57.13 11.15
C LYS A 635 -3.90 57.42 11.34
N THR A 636 -4.75 56.41 11.36
CA THR A 636 -6.21 56.56 11.42
C THR A 636 -6.69 56.77 12.85
N SER A 637 -6.22 55.93 13.78
CA SER A 637 -6.66 56.00 15.19
C SER A 637 -5.93 57.06 16.01
N GLY A 638 -4.78 57.55 15.55
CA GLY A 638 -3.92 58.49 16.29
C GLY A 638 -3.21 57.89 17.51
N LYS A 639 -3.46 56.61 17.82
CA LYS A 639 -2.89 55.90 18.97
C LYS A 639 -1.37 55.75 18.85
N LEU A 640 -0.70 55.77 19.99
CA LEU A 640 0.76 55.61 20.10
C LEU A 640 1.10 54.21 20.58
N PHE A 641 2.08 53.57 19.94
CA PHE A 641 2.53 52.23 20.24
C PHE A 641 4.04 52.15 20.41
N ILE A 642 4.51 51.52 21.49
CA ILE A 642 5.92 51.22 21.72
C ILE A 642 6.21 49.80 21.24
N ILE A 643 7.09 49.64 20.26
CA ILE A 643 7.48 48.32 19.74
C ILE A 643 8.35 47.60 20.79
N ASN A 644 7.73 46.64 21.47
CA ASN A 644 8.30 45.98 22.64
C ASN A 644 8.78 44.57 22.28
N GLY A 645 9.96 44.51 21.66
CA GLY A 645 10.52 43.29 21.09
C GLY A 645 9.94 42.98 19.71
N TRP A 646 9.87 41.69 19.36
CA TRP A 646 9.61 41.26 17.98
C TRP A 646 8.12 41.14 17.62
N SER A 647 7.25 40.92 18.60
CA SER A 647 5.85 40.54 18.37
C SER A 647 4.83 41.35 19.17
N ARG A 648 5.26 42.31 20.00
CA ARG A 648 4.35 43.12 20.82
C ARG A 648 4.51 44.60 20.52
N ALA A 649 3.38 45.30 20.51
CA ALA A 649 3.32 46.76 20.41
C ALA A 649 2.46 47.26 21.57
N LEU A 650 3.07 47.96 22.53
CA LEU A 650 2.37 48.41 23.73
C LEU A 650 1.63 49.71 23.42
N GLU A 651 0.30 49.73 23.57
CA GLU A 651 -0.47 50.97 23.47
C GLU A 651 -0.09 51.91 24.64
N ALA A 652 0.42 53.09 24.30
CA ALA A 652 0.74 54.13 25.27
C ALA A 652 -0.51 54.99 25.55
N PRO A 653 -0.76 55.40 26.81
CA PRO A 653 -1.96 56.14 27.18
C PRO A 653 -2.01 57.54 26.55
N ASP A 654 -0.85 58.18 26.38
CA ASP A 654 -0.72 59.56 25.91
C ASP A 654 0.72 59.87 25.46
N ALA A 655 0.95 61.00 24.79
CA ALA A 655 2.28 61.41 24.32
C ALA A 655 3.26 61.67 25.48
N ALA A 656 2.78 62.23 26.59
CA ALA A 656 3.59 62.52 27.77
C ALA A 656 4.19 61.24 28.38
N SER A 657 3.56 60.08 28.18
CA SER A 657 4.08 58.79 28.67
C SER A 657 5.24 58.26 27.82
N ILE A 658 5.26 58.64 26.53
CA ILE A 658 6.38 58.38 25.64
C ILE A 658 7.55 59.29 26.00
N ASP A 659 7.29 60.59 26.18
CA ASP A 659 8.31 61.58 26.55
C ASP A 659 8.97 61.22 27.89
N ALA A 660 8.19 60.76 28.87
CA ALA A 660 8.69 60.32 30.18
C ALA A 660 9.66 59.13 30.10
N LEU A 661 9.56 58.28 29.07
CA LEU A 661 10.48 57.16 28.84
C LEU A 661 11.78 57.59 28.14
N GLY A 662 11.85 58.80 27.60
CA GLY A 662 13.04 59.29 26.89
C GLY A 662 13.30 58.60 25.56
N VAL A 663 12.30 57.91 25.01
CA VAL A 663 12.42 57.15 23.76
C VAL A 663 12.27 58.07 22.53
N ALA A 664 12.70 57.57 21.37
CA ALA A 664 12.66 58.32 20.12
C ALA A 664 11.25 58.80 19.73
N GLN A 665 11.19 59.95 19.05
CA GLN A 665 9.95 60.59 18.59
C GLN A 665 9.07 59.65 17.75
N PRO A 666 7.73 59.70 17.90
CA PRO A 666 6.82 58.81 17.17
C PRO A 666 6.89 58.99 15.65
N ARG A 667 6.98 57.88 14.92
CA ARG A 667 6.83 57.87 13.45
C ARG A 667 5.44 57.43 13.05
N THR A 668 4.84 58.10 12.07
CA THR A 668 3.46 57.82 11.64
C THR A 668 3.42 56.76 10.53
N PHE A 669 2.63 55.70 10.71
CA PHE A 669 2.41 54.65 9.70
C PHE A 669 0.92 54.27 9.61
N ALA A 670 0.53 53.66 8.50
CA ALA A 670 -0.82 53.11 8.34
C ALA A 670 -1.09 52.02 9.38
N ASP A 671 -2.28 52.01 9.98
CA ASP A 671 -2.66 51.09 11.07
C ASP A 671 -2.47 49.62 10.68
N ALA A 672 -2.66 49.26 9.39
CA ALA A 672 -2.44 47.92 8.87
C ALA A 672 -1.01 47.39 9.05
N THR A 673 0.00 48.27 9.16
CA THR A 673 1.39 47.86 9.39
C THR A 673 1.61 47.27 10.80
N LEU A 674 0.71 47.55 11.75
CA LEU A 674 0.77 47.03 13.12
C LEU A 674 0.10 45.67 13.30
N ILE A 675 -0.58 45.12 12.28
CA ILE A 675 -1.27 43.81 12.35
C ILE A 675 -0.31 42.68 12.76
N GLY A 676 0.99 42.82 12.47
CA GLY A 676 2.04 41.87 12.89
C GLY A 676 2.39 41.88 14.37
N TYR A 677 1.78 42.75 15.17
CA TYR A 677 2.10 42.91 16.58
C TYR A 677 0.85 42.73 17.44
N ASP A 678 1.01 42.09 18.61
CA ASP A 678 -0.05 42.02 19.61
C ASP A 678 -0.18 43.40 20.29
N THR A 679 -1.21 44.14 19.88
CA THR A 679 -1.52 45.50 20.33
C THR A 679 -2.42 45.55 21.57
N ARG A 680 -2.84 44.40 22.11
CA ARG A 680 -3.72 44.34 23.29
C ARG A 680 -3.01 44.74 24.59
N TYR A 681 -1.69 44.69 24.59
CA TYR A 681 -0.88 45.07 25.75
C TYR A 681 -0.77 46.58 25.87
N LYS A 682 -0.87 47.09 27.09
CA LYS A 682 -0.80 48.52 27.38
C LYS A 682 0.45 48.86 28.19
N PHE A 683 1.04 50.00 27.88
CA PHE A 683 2.01 50.64 28.75
C PHE A 683 1.25 51.36 29.86
N SER A 684 1.64 51.15 31.13
CA SER A 684 0.95 51.74 32.27
C SER A 684 1.09 53.26 32.34
N GLY A 685 2.08 53.82 31.64
CA GLY A 685 2.40 55.25 31.64
C GLY A 685 3.26 55.70 32.82
N LEU A 686 3.49 54.86 33.82
CA LEU A 686 4.23 55.23 35.03
C LEU A 686 5.24 54.17 35.46
N LYS A 687 4.80 52.92 35.69
CA LYS A 687 5.65 51.83 36.20
C LYS A 687 6.01 50.81 35.13
N PHE A 688 7.25 50.37 35.12
CA PHE A 688 7.71 49.32 34.23
C PHE A 688 8.78 48.43 34.87
N VAL A 689 9.02 47.27 34.26
CA VAL A 689 10.02 46.30 34.72
C VAL A 689 11.10 46.12 33.67
N CYS A 690 12.36 46.30 34.09
CA CYS A 690 13.57 46.08 33.31
C CYS A 690 14.56 45.29 34.18
N GLY A 691 15.19 44.24 33.65
CA GLY A 691 16.17 43.45 34.40
C GLY A 691 15.67 42.78 35.69
N GLY A 692 14.35 42.72 35.93
CA GLY A 692 13.76 42.21 37.17
C GLY A 692 13.43 43.29 38.21
N GLU A 693 14.00 44.48 38.06
CA GLU A 693 13.73 45.64 38.92
C GLU A 693 12.54 46.45 38.39
N THR A 694 11.82 47.12 39.29
CA THR A 694 10.72 48.02 38.92
C THR A 694 11.22 49.46 38.86
N TYR A 695 10.89 50.15 37.79
CA TYR A 695 11.27 51.54 37.55
C TYR A 695 10.02 52.40 37.34
N ALA A 696 10.22 53.69 37.52
CA ALA A 696 9.24 54.72 37.21
C ALA A 696 9.80 55.69 36.15
N ALA A 697 8.97 56.08 35.17
CA ALA A 697 9.40 56.93 34.06
C ALA A 697 9.26 58.41 34.42
N SER A 698 10.36 59.15 34.54
CA SER A 698 10.39 60.56 34.96
C SER A 698 11.41 61.34 34.11
N GLY A 699 10.97 62.43 33.47
CA GLY A 699 11.85 63.37 32.78
C GLY A 699 12.73 62.79 31.66
N GLY A 700 12.35 61.64 31.08
CA GLY A 700 13.15 60.91 30.09
C GLY A 700 14.08 59.85 30.68
N TYR A 701 14.07 59.67 32.00
CA TYR A 701 14.90 58.72 32.74
C TYR A 701 14.06 57.62 33.39
N GLY A 702 14.67 56.45 33.55
CA GLY A 702 14.14 55.37 34.38
C GLY A 702 14.68 55.46 35.80
N VAL A 703 13.84 55.84 36.76
CA VAL A 703 14.21 55.90 38.19
C VAL A 703 13.84 54.59 38.86
N ARG A 704 14.81 53.89 39.45
CA ARG A 704 14.56 52.59 40.10
C ARG A 704 13.72 52.78 41.35
N ILE A 705 12.65 52.01 41.54
CA ILE A 705 11.82 52.06 42.74
C ILE A 705 12.34 51.03 43.75
N GLU A 706 12.49 51.46 45.00
CA GLU A 706 12.82 50.56 46.11
C GLU A 706 11.72 49.49 46.28
N ALA A 707 12.11 48.24 46.59
CA ALA A 707 11.21 47.10 46.54
C ALA A 707 9.97 47.24 47.44
N ASP A 708 10.14 47.82 48.64
CA ASP A 708 9.07 48.11 49.60
C ASP A 708 8.17 49.26 49.14
N ALA A 709 8.71 50.21 48.37
CA ALA A 709 8.00 51.35 47.82
C ALA A 709 7.13 51.00 46.59
N VAL A 710 7.44 49.93 45.84
CA VAL A 710 6.73 49.55 44.58
C VAL A 710 5.22 49.47 44.73
N SER A 711 4.73 48.95 45.86
CA SER A 711 3.29 48.77 46.14
C SER A 711 2.56 50.08 46.41
N HIS A 712 3.28 51.13 46.84
CA HIS A 712 2.71 52.43 47.14
C HIS A 712 2.48 53.28 45.89
N TYR A 713 3.23 53.04 44.81
CA TYR A 713 3.03 53.73 43.54
C TYR A 713 1.86 53.12 42.75
N PRO A 714 1.03 53.93 42.07
CA PRO A 714 -0.16 53.45 41.37
C PRO A 714 0.17 52.63 40.11
N GLY A 715 -0.81 51.85 39.66
CA GLY A 715 -0.74 51.07 38.42
C GLY A 715 -0.01 49.73 38.54
N LYS A 716 -0.15 48.88 37.52
CA LYS A 716 0.64 47.65 37.36
C LYS A 716 1.92 47.97 36.60
N ALA A 717 3.05 47.39 36.99
CA ALA A 717 4.29 47.56 36.26
C ALA A 717 4.21 46.81 34.92
N THR A 718 4.44 47.52 33.81
CA THR A 718 4.48 46.90 32.47
C THR A 718 5.86 46.31 32.21
N LYS A 719 5.96 45.03 31.88
CA LYS A 719 7.24 44.41 31.52
C LYS A 719 7.71 44.90 30.15
N LEU A 720 8.86 45.56 30.11
CA LEU A 720 9.52 45.98 28.88
C LEU A 720 10.52 44.92 28.42
N SER A 721 10.77 44.90 27.11
CA SER A 721 11.83 44.12 26.48
C SER A 721 13.16 44.80 26.73
N THR A 722 14.24 44.02 26.71
CA THR A 722 15.60 44.54 26.85
C THR A 722 15.86 45.66 25.84
N PHE A 723 15.41 45.53 24.59
CA PHE A 723 15.56 46.57 23.58
C PHE A 723 14.96 47.94 23.96
N VAL A 724 13.84 47.94 24.67
CA VAL A 724 13.24 49.19 25.15
C VAL A 724 13.99 49.68 26.39
N CYS A 725 14.33 48.77 27.32
CA CYS A 725 15.08 49.09 28.54
C CYS A 725 16.46 49.67 28.26
N ASP A 726 17.21 49.09 27.32
CA ASP A 726 18.58 49.49 26.99
C ASP A 726 18.62 50.86 26.30
N GLY A 727 17.51 51.26 25.66
CA GLY A 727 17.33 52.59 25.08
C GLY A 727 16.97 53.67 26.12
N MET A 728 16.71 53.30 27.37
CA MET A 728 16.43 54.25 28.44
C MET A 728 17.70 54.65 29.17
N VAL A 729 17.77 55.90 29.59
CA VAL A 729 18.86 56.37 30.47
C VAL A 729 18.45 56.11 31.92
N PRO A 730 19.15 55.24 32.67
CA PRO A 730 18.87 55.05 34.08
C PRO A 730 19.31 56.29 34.88
N GLU A 731 18.53 56.68 35.87
CA GLU A 731 18.95 57.70 36.85
C GLU A 731 19.66 57.01 38.04
N SER A 732 20.65 57.68 38.64
CA SER A 732 21.36 57.15 39.81
C SER A 732 20.50 57.11 41.07
N ASP A 733 19.45 57.92 41.11
CA ASP A 733 18.56 58.04 42.25
C ASP A 733 17.65 56.81 42.39
N VAL A 734 17.31 56.48 43.64
CA VAL A 734 16.39 55.40 44.00
C VAL A 734 15.14 56.01 44.60
N LEU A 735 14.00 55.69 43.99
CA LEU A 735 12.69 56.18 44.35
C LEU A 735 12.16 55.42 45.58
N GLY A 736 12.22 56.08 46.74
CA GLY A 736 11.54 55.64 47.97
C GLY A 736 10.07 56.04 47.98
N ARG A 737 9.47 56.24 49.16
CA ARG A 737 8.07 56.72 49.28
C ARG A 737 7.92 58.24 49.19
N PHE A 738 9.00 59.00 49.10
CA PHE A 738 8.97 60.46 49.09
C PHE A 738 9.38 61.00 47.73
N ILE A 739 8.67 62.00 47.23
CA ILE A 739 8.99 62.69 45.99
C ILE A 739 8.92 64.21 46.19
N ARG A 740 9.66 64.95 45.39
CA ARG A 740 9.58 66.41 45.30
C ARG A 740 9.36 66.81 43.85
N VAL A 741 8.35 67.63 43.58
CA VAL A 741 8.08 68.07 42.21
C VAL A 741 9.05 69.20 41.86
N LYS A 742 9.74 69.05 40.72
CA LYS A 742 10.68 70.05 40.19
C LYS A 742 10.01 71.43 40.10
N ASP A 743 10.79 72.48 40.41
CA ASP A 743 10.34 73.87 40.40
C ASP A 743 9.20 74.20 41.38
N THR A 744 8.93 73.30 42.35
CA THR A 744 8.02 73.55 43.47
C THR A 744 8.70 73.32 44.83
N PRO A 745 8.29 74.02 45.90
CA PRO A 745 8.79 73.75 47.25
C PRO A 745 8.12 72.55 47.94
N THR A 746 7.19 71.87 47.26
CA THR A 746 6.28 70.89 47.88
C THR A 746 6.84 69.48 47.86
N TYR A 747 6.90 68.85 49.04
CA TYR A 747 7.20 67.42 49.19
C TYR A 747 5.91 66.61 49.24
N PHE A 748 5.94 65.40 48.69
CA PHE A 748 4.82 64.47 48.75
C PHE A 748 5.26 63.11 49.30
N LEU A 749 4.37 62.51 50.10
CA LEU A 749 4.42 61.09 50.46
C LEU A 749 3.56 60.31 49.46
N VAL A 750 4.13 59.29 48.85
CA VAL A 750 3.43 58.32 48.01
C VAL A 750 2.99 57.14 48.87
N GLU A 751 1.68 56.91 48.93
CA GLU A 751 1.08 55.87 49.75
C GLU A 751 -0.24 55.40 49.14
N ALA A 752 -0.44 54.08 49.07
CA ALA A 752 -1.67 53.44 48.59
C ALA A 752 -2.14 53.99 47.22
N GLY A 753 -1.19 54.24 46.31
CA GLY A 753 -1.43 54.77 44.97
C GLY A 753 -1.72 56.27 44.90
N LYS A 754 -1.54 57.03 46.00
CA LYS A 754 -1.84 58.47 46.03
C LYS A 754 -0.64 59.30 46.50
N LYS A 755 -0.50 60.51 45.96
CA LYS A 755 0.45 61.54 46.43
C LYS A 755 -0.24 62.38 47.51
N ARG A 756 0.37 62.47 48.68
CA ARG A 756 -0.13 63.21 49.84
C ARG A 756 0.79 64.39 50.12
N ALA A 757 0.29 65.62 50.03
CA ALA A 757 1.09 66.81 50.25
C ALA A 757 1.62 66.85 51.70
N ILE A 758 2.91 67.14 51.87
CA ILE A 758 3.56 67.29 53.17
C ILE A 758 3.61 68.79 53.52
N ALA A 759 3.08 69.15 54.69
CA ALA A 759 2.78 70.53 55.06
C ALA A 759 3.99 71.49 55.08
N SER A 760 5.20 70.98 55.36
CA SER A 760 6.41 71.81 55.42
C SER A 760 7.68 70.97 55.24
N ALA A 761 8.81 71.64 54.96
CA ALA A 761 10.12 70.99 54.93
C ALA A 761 10.49 70.34 56.28
N ALA A 762 10.04 70.91 57.40
CA ALA A 762 10.23 70.32 58.73
C ALA A 762 9.44 69.02 58.89
N ALA A 763 8.18 68.99 58.44
CA ALA A 763 7.36 67.78 58.44
C ALA A 763 7.94 66.68 57.55
N TYR A 764 8.50 67.04 56.39
CA TYR A 764 9.22 66.08 55.54
C TYR A 764 10.45 65.49 56.23
N ARG A 765 11.30 66.32 56.85
CA ARG A 765 12.48 65.83 57.60
C ARG A 765 12.09 64.87 58.71
N ALA A 766 10.96 65.11 59.39
CA ALA A 766 10.45 64.20 60.42
C ALA A 766 9.94 62.87 59.84
N LEU A 767 9.22 62.89 58.72
CA LEU A 767 8.65 61.68 58.10
C LEU A 767 9.69 60.82 57.36
N SER A 768 10.74 61.43 56.84
CA SER A 768 11.78 60.75 56.03
C SER A 768 12.98 60.24 56.84
N LEU A 769 12.95 60.36 58.17
CA LEU A 769 14.03 59.91 59.04
C LEU A 769 14.28 58.40 58.86
N ASN A 770 15.53 58.00 58.59
CA ASN A 770 15.95 56.63 58.29
C ASN A 770 15.23 55.96 57.10
N LYS A 771 14.68 56.75 56.17
CA LYS A 771 14.06 56.27 54.93
C LYS A 771 14.78 56.86 53.71
N THR A 772 14.55 56.26 52.54
CA THR A 772 15.02 56.79 51.26
C THR A 772 14.49 58.20 51.05
N LYS A 773 15.41 59.14 50.78
CA LYS A 773 15.11 60.58 50.65
C LYS A 773 14.22 60.85 49.45
N ALA A 774 13.56 61.99 49.46
CA ALA A 774 12.74 62.45 48.34
C ALA A 774 13.59 62.62 47.08
N VAL A 775 13.19 61.92 46.02
CA VAL A 775 13.75 62.11 44.66
C VAL A 775 13.00 63.24 43.97
N MET A 776 13.73 64.06 43.22
CA MET A 776 13.13 65.09 42.40
C MET A 776 12.51 64.46 41.16
N VAL A 777 11.24 64.74 40.92
CA VAL A 777 10.48 64.23 39.77
C VAL A 777 9.89 65.38 38.98
N ASP A 778 9.68 65.19 37.68
CA ASP A 778 9.02 66.22 36.87
C ASP A 778 7.51 66.32 37.17
N ALA A 779 6.87 67.39 36.71
CA ALA A 779 5.45 67.64 36.96
C ALA A 779 4.56 66.53 36.34
N THR A 780 4.91 66.03 35.15
CA THR A 780 4.20 64.97 34.43
C THR A 780 4.20 63.68 35.23
N PHE A 781 5.34 63.32 35.81
CA PHE A 781 5.45 62.18 36.72
C PHE A 781 4.50 62.34 37.91
N ALA A 782 4.56 63.48 38.58
CA ALA A 782 3.78 63.73 39.76
C ALA A 782 2.28 63.68 39.46
N ASP A 783 1.83 64.21 38.32
CA ASP A 783 0.42 64.28 37.94
C ASP A 783 -0.20 62.93 37.60
N ARG A 784 0.62 61.93 37.24
CA ARG A 784 0.17 60.53 37.09
C ARG A 784 -0.14 59.85 38.42
N ILE A 785 0.22 60.46 39.55
CA ILE A 785 -0.11 59.95 40.88
C ILE A 785 -1.32 60.75 41.41
N PRO A 786 -2.49 60.11 41.61
CA PRO A 786 -3.68 60.77 42.14
C PRO A 786 -3.44 61.48 43.46
N ASN A 787 -4.08 62.63 43.67
CA ASN A 787 -4.03 63.33 44.95
C ASN A 787 -4.74 62.53 46.06
N GLY A 788 -4.10 62.42 47.21
CA GLY A 788 -4.69 61.91 48.46
C GLY A 788 -4.88 63.02 49.49
N ALA A 789 -5.47 62.67 50.63
CA ALA A 789 -5.48 63.56 51.78
C ALA A 789 -4.05 63.91 52.23
N PRO A 790 -3.81 65.08 52.86
CA PRO A 790 -2.50 65.51 53.34
C PRO A 790 -1.76 64.42 54.11
N ALA A 791 -0.43 64.43 54.05
CA ALA A 791 0.40 63.41 54.69
C ALA A 791 0.19 63.42 56.22
N PRO A 792 0.16 62.25 56.87
CA PRO A 792 0.02 62.19 58.31
C PRO A 792 1.24 62.79 59.02
N VAL A 793 1.07 63.21 60.27
CA VAL A 793 2.17 63.77 61.09
C VAL A 793 3.20 62.70 61.48
N LYS A 794 2.83 61.41 61.45
CA LYS A 794 3.70 60.24 61.63
C LYS A 794 3.31 59.13 60.65
N LEU A 795 4.28 58.43 60.09
CA LEU A 795 4.04 57.19 59.35
C LEU A 795 3.76 56.07 60.35
N THR A 796 2.59 55.45 60.28
CA THR A 796 2.33 54.18 60.95
C THR A 796 2.75 53.08 59.99
N GLU A 797 3.79 52.31 60.34
CA GLU A 797 4.06 51.06 59.62
C GLU A 797 2.97 50.06 60.00
N THR A 798 1.93 49.96 59.17
CA THR A 798 1.04 48.81 59.24
C THR A 798 1.84 47.59 58.82
N ASN A 799 2.30 46.85 59.81
CA ASN A 799 2.77 45.48 59.66
C ASN A 799 1.54 44.62 59.30
N THR A 800 1.18 44.53 58.02
CA THR A 800 0.20 43.55 57.56
C THR A 800 0.89 42.20 57.42
N GLY A 801 1.07 41.55 58.57
CA GLY A 801 1.34 40.14 58.73
C GLY A 801 0.43 39.54 59.82
N GLY A 802 -0.77 39.14 59.43
CA GLY A 802 -1.48 37.94 59.94
C GLY A 802 -2.22 37.96 61.30
N GLY A 803 -3.54 37.72 61.23
CA GLY A 803 -4.26 36.73 62.06
C GLY A 803 -5.21 37.26 63.16
N SER A 804 -6.34 36.64 63.54
CA SER A 804 -7.08 35.43 63.13
C SER A 804 -8.40 35.33 63.95
N ASN A 805 -9.26 34.38 63.55
CA ASN A 805 -10.20 33.57 64.39
C ASN A 805 -11.59 34.14 64.74
N ASP A 806 -12.68 33.38 64.78
CA ASP A 806 -12.87 31.91 64.81
C ASP A 806 -14.30 31.54 64.35
N GLY A 807 -14.49 30.29 63.96
CA GLY A 807 -15.81 29.69 63.73
C GLY A 807 -15.82 28.23 63.24
N SER A 808 -14.84 27.41 63.67
CA SER A 808 -14.94 25.95 63.93
C SER A 808 -15.60 25.01 62.88
N THR A 809 -14.82 24.05 62.36
CA THR A 809 -14.81 22.64 62.83
C THR A 809 -13.93 21.73 61.94
N GLY A 810 -12.96 21.06 62.58
CA GLY A 810 -12.57 19.67 62.30
C GLY A 810 -11.76 19.32 61.05
N GLY A 811 -10.51 18.86 61.23
CA GLY A 811 -9.89 17.95 60.25
C GLY A 811 -8.37 18.02 60.14
N ASN A 812 -7.70 17.23 60.97
CA ASN A 812 -6.29 16.86 60.88
C ASN A 812 -5.86 16.44 59.45
N GLY A 813 -4.70 16.91 58.96
CA GLY A 813 -4.15 16.46 57.68
C GLY A 813 -2.82 17.12 57.33
N GLY A 814 -1.71 16.57 57.82
CA GLY A 814 -0.39 16.79 57.20
C GLY A 814 -0.46 16.37 55.73
N SER A 815 -0.35 17.32 54.81
CA SER A 815 -0.32 16.99 53.38
C SER A 815 1.04 16.39 53.05
N THR A 816 1.08 15.07 52.98
CA THR A 816 2.17 14.31 52.37
C THR A 816 2.59 14.93 51.03
N PRO A 817 3.90 15.05 50.76
CA PRO A 817 4.40 15.57 49.49
C PRO A 817 3.76 14.80 48.32
N VAL A 818 2.98 15.50 47.49
CA VAL A 818 2.37 14.91 46.31
C VAL A 818 3.50 14.56 45.35
N THR A 819 3.74 13.26 45.20
CA THR A 819 4.78 12.75 44.31
C THR A 819 4.15 12.33 42.99
N TYR A 820 4.63 12.88 41.89
CA TYR A 820 4.17 12.58 40.54
C TYR A 820 5.18 11.68 39.83
N THR A 821 4.75 10.54 39.31
CA THR A 821 5.62 9.67 38.50
C THR A 821 5.48 10.04 37.03
N VAL A 822 6.57 10.45 36.40
CA VAL A 822 6.65 10.86 34.99
C VAL A 822 6.21 9.71 34.09
N LYS A 823 5.28 9.97 33.18
CA LYS A 823 4.77 9.01 32.19
C LYS A 823 5.35 9.30 30.80
N SER A 824 5.28 8.33 29.89
CA SER A 824 5.68 8.54 28.50
C SER A 824 4.92 9.72 27.89
N GLY A 825 5.64 10.67 27.29
CA GLY A 825 5.09 11.90 26.71
C GLY A 825 4.95 13.08 27.67
N ASP A 826 5.23 12.92 28.97
CA ASP A 826 5.26 14.05 29.89
C ASP A 826 6.46 14.98 29.63
N THR A 827 6.23 16.28 29.77
CA THR A 827 7.31 17.29 29.84
C THR A 827 7.20 18.05 31.16
N LEU A 828 8.31 18.58 31.68
CA LEU A 828 8.27 19.41 32.90
C LEU A 828 7.32 20.61 32.75
N ALA A 829 7.18 21.16 31.54
CA ALA A 829 6.21 22.21 31.23
C ALA A 829 4.76 21.74 31.35
N GLY A 830 4.44 20.57 30.78
CA GLY A 830 3.11 19.98 30.89
C GLY A 830 2.74 19.62 32.34
N ILE A 831 3.68 19.05 33.09
CA ILE A 831 3.50 18.73 34.51
C ILE A 831 3.31 20.02 35.33
N ALA A 832 4.16 21.04 35.12
CA ALA A 832 4.05 22.31 35.83
C ALA A 832 2.69 22.99 35.58
N ALA A 833 2.22 23.02 34.33
CA ALA A 833 0.90 23.55 33.99
C ALA A 833 -0.24 22.78 34.67
N LYS A 834 -0.16 21.45 34.67
CA LYS A 834 -1.15 20.56 35.30
C LYS A 834 -1.28 20.79 36.80
N PHE A 835 -0.17 21.03 37.49
CA PHE A 835 -0.15 21.27 38.94
C PHE A 835 -0.13 22.75 39.32
N LYS A 836 -0.38 23.66 38.35
CA LYS A 836 -0.41 25.11 38.56
C LYS A 836 0.86 25.63 39.25
N THR A 837 2.01 25.02 38.95
CA THR A 837 3.34 25.46 39.38
C THR A 837 4.15 25.92 38.17
N THR A 838 5.42 26.28 38.35
CA THR A 838 6.30 26.65 37.23
C THR A 838 7.35 25.58 37.02
N VAL A 839 7.85 25.46 35.78
CA VAL A 839 8.98 24.58 35.45
C VAL A 839 10.17 24.88 36.37
N ALA A 840 10.44 26.15 36.65
CA ALA A 840 11.51 26.56 37.56
C ALA A 840 11.29 26.08 39.01
N LYS A 841 10.07 26.23 39.57
CA LYS A 841 9.75 25.73 40.92
C LYS A 841 9.86 24.20 40.97
N LEU A 842 9.37 23.51 39.94
CA LEU A 842 9.39 22.05 39.84
C LEU A 842 10.82 21.51 39.68
N MET A 843 11.67 22.19 38.89
CA MET A 843 13.10 21.87 38.75
C MET A 843 13.85 22.09 40.05
N ALA A 844 13.61 23.21 40.73
CA ALA A 844 14.24 23.53 42.01
C ALA A 844 13.86 22.51 43.10
N ALA A 845 12.59 22.11 43.17
CA ALA A 845 12.10 21.12 44.14
C ALA A 845 12.65 19.69 43.90
N ASN A 846 13.19 19.41 42.70
CA ASN A 846 13.65 18.08 42.29
C ASN A 846 15.13 18.03 41.86
N GLY A 847 15.88 19.12 42.03
CA GLY A 847 17.31 19.19 41.66
C GLY A 847 17.60 19.01 40.16
N ILE A 848 16.62 19.27 39.29
CA ILE A 848 16.75 19.05 37.84
C ILE A 848 17.41 20.28 37.21
N LYS A 849 18.57 20.10 36.58
CA LYS A 849 19.30 21.19 35.91
C LYS A 849 18.86 21.42 34.46
N ASN A 850 18.43 20.37 33.77
CA ASN A 850 17.97 20.44 32.38
C ASN A 850 16.48 20.06 32.31
N PRO A 851 15.58 20.99 31.91
CA PRO A 851 14.13 20.76 31.89
C PRO A 851 13.67 19.66 30.91
N ASN A 852 14.54 19.28 29.96
CA ASN A 852 14.28 18.23 28.96
C ASN A 852 14.81 16.85 29.39
N SER A 853 15.38 16.72 30.59
CA SER A 853 16.06 15.50 31.07
C SER A 853 15.27 14.81 32.18
N ILE A 854 13.95 14.65 31.98
CA ILE A 854 13.13 13.79 32.85
C ILE A 854 12.94 12.41 32.20
N GLN A 855 12.99 11.36 33.01
CA GLN A 855 12.84 9.97 32.54
C GLN A 855 11.47 9.40 32.91
N VAL A 856 10.90 8.58 32.04
CA VAL A 856 9.67 7.84 32.34
C VAL A 856 9.90 6.95 33.57
N GLY A 857 9.01 7.02 34.55
CA GLY A 857 9.16 6.37 35.85
C GLY A 857 9.83 7.22 36.93
N GLN A 858 10.41 8.38 36.59
CA GLN A 858 11.00 9.30 37.57
C GLN A 858 9.92 9.90 38.48
N LYS A 859 10.16 9.89 39.80
CA LYS A 859 9.27 10.49 40.80
C LYS A 859 9.67 11.94 41.05
N LEU A 860 8.73 12.86 40.85
CA LEU A 860 8.89 14.29 41.08
C LEU A 860 8.06 14.72 42.29
N THR A 861 8.68 15.42 43.23
CA THR A 861 8.01 16.14 44.31
C THR A 861 7.36 17.38 43.74
N ILE A 862 6.03 17.45 43.81
CA ILE A 862 5.27 18.63 43.36
C ILE A 862 5.27 19.66 44.49
N PRO A 863 5.91 20.83 44.32
CA PRO A 863 5.83 21.90 45.32
C PRO A 863 4.40 22.46 45.36
N SER A 864 3.86 22.66 46.56
CA SER A 864 2.57 23.34 46.73
C SER A 864 2.60 24.72 46.05
N ALA A 865 1.50 25.05 45.37
CA ALA A 865 1.38 26.17 44.43
C ALA A 865 1.97 27.50 44.93
#